data_AF-A0A955XCR4-F1
#
_entry.id   AF-A0A955XCR4-F1
#
_cell.length_a   1.000
_cell.length_b   1.000
_cell.length_c   1.000
_cell.angle_alpha   90.00
_cell.angle_beta   90.00
_cell.angle_gamma   90.00
#
_symmetry.space_group_name_H-M   'P 1'
#
loop_
_entity.id
_entity.type
_entity.pdbx_description
1 polymer ?
#
loop_
_entity_poly.entity_id
_entity_poly.type
_entity_poly.pdbx_seq_one_letter_code
_entity_poly.pdbx_strand_id
1 'polypeptide(L)'
;MSEDGSGPTDMKLGPAVRRPDAGRVVPQAPDARGPEELRSDLFERIDVAASVKTQPVSPGAARRPLYRADPDRVLRVLSANQFEDPFLAFRELYANALDAVRGRRDPKIELKVAADRVVVEDNGTGLDEPGIEALTTLGMSTRRGRDAIGRFGIGFASIFDPSLGVQRVDFHAVRYGLDEGILIRFLPDVSGGVSIRVEDAPVPRCGGSHLEVCFDAGRAPEDRVARAVEVFETHAAYSGVHTELNGRPLGKELSDYIRAEIAHGEWSAVERALVAASAVKGPVGVAAIDPSRAESKFRVYQRGLFVCEIPLARVQGKPWPRGVFGAAQAEGLELVASRNAFVENERYQRFQEELRRLAYEAAYRVVRYYEQSKDTYARIVLLDALRRGLRSATPESLMAESEDLFSSAVVRSPLFSAWGQKKMFSFEELVALKQADRFRALSYRPAWRDKEGGPILRADDSIERDIFRKLSGMREMPAAARAEEIASPTFFSRVRDKLMSGPRAEYSLFQRPVDAKDVPEGTRKLVQALEAFMATEEVAEALARLLPGALPHLGYGRSTNAFGPVAAYRMGEIRFNVAHRAVRRLSKGTDAKLGARALLPVLAHELAHMCHELHDLDFYRTSRAILRALAVAAAKVDARELSPEMPTMGIQRFRTEPGV
;
A
#
# COMPACT_ATOMS: atom_id res chain seq x y z
N MET A 1 14.72 -54.24 -38.13
CA MET A 1 16.10 -54.56 -38.55
C MET A 1 16.88 -53.27 -38.60
N SER A 2 18.08 -53.32 -38.03
CA SER A 2 19.17 -52.33 -38.04
C SER A 2 18.89 -50.93 -37.46
N GLU A 3 19.41 -50.78 -36.25
CA GLU A 3 19.88 -49.56 -35.60
C GLU A 3 20.81 -48.74 -36.48
N ASP A 4 20.77 -47.41 -36.37
CA ASP A 4 21.96 -46.58 -36.54
C ASP A 4 21.82 -45.31 -35.70
N GLY A 5 22.67 -45.22 -34.69
CA GLY A 5 22.75 -44.12 -33.72
C GLY A 5 23.75 -43.07 -34.15
N SER A 6 23.32 -41.82 -34.21
CA SER A 6 24.19 -40.64 -34.29
C SER A 6 24.22 -39.96 -32.92
N GLY A 7 25.34 -40.11 -32.20
CA GLY A 7 25.61 -39.40 -30.95
C GLY A 7 25.91 -37.90 -31.17
N PRO A 8 25.74 -37.05 -30.14
CA PRO A 8 26.05 -35.63 -30.22
C PRO A 8 27.53 -35.35 -29.97
N THR A 9 28.06 -34.39 -30.73
CA THR A 9 29.43 -33.90 -30.76
C THR A 9 29.77 -33.04 -29.53
N ASP A 10 30.92 -33.34 -28.92
CA ASP A 10 31.54 -32.57 -27.83
C ASP A 10 31.83 -31.12 -28.23
N MET A 11 31.22 -30.17 -27.51
CA MET A 11 31.64 -28.76 -27.53
C MET A 11 32.77 -28.54 -26.50
N LYS A 12 33.97 -28.27 -27.02
CA LYS A 12 35.13 -27.83 -26.24
C LYS A 12 34.86 -26.45 -25.60
N LEU A 13 34.82 -26.40 -24.28
CA LEU A 13 34.84 -25.16 -23.50
C LEU A 13 36.25 -24.53 -23.56
N GLY A 14 36.32 -23.27 -23.98
CA GLY A 14 37.54 -22.45 -23.99
C GLY A 14 37.97 -21.99 -22.59
N PRO A 15 39.20 -21.48 -22.44
CA PRO A 15 39.80 -21.18 -21.14
C PRO A 15 39.14 -19.98 -20.45
N ALA A 16 38.93 -20.12 -19.14
CA ALA A 16 38.35 -19.09 -18.28
C ALA A 16 39.23 -17.84 -18.21
N VAL A 17 38.66 -16.70 -18.59
CA VAL A 17 39.25 -15.37 -18.41
C VAL A 17 39.14 -14.97 -16.94
N ARG A 18 40.29 -14.84 -16.26
CA ARG A 18 40.39 -14.29 -14.90
C ARG A 18 39.96 -12.81 -14.91
N ARG A 19 38.90 -12.47 -14.17
CA ARG A 19 38.55 -11.08 -13.84
C ARG A 19 39.45 -10.56 -12.70
N PRO A 20 39.86 -9.29 -12.73
CA PRO A 20 40.64 -8.69 -11.65
C PRO A 20 39.78 -8.42 -10.41
N ASP A 21 40.35 -8.69 -9.24
CA ASP A 21 39.78 -8.41 -7.92
C ASP A 21 39.50 -6.92 -7.74
N ALA A 22 38.21 -6.57 -7.68
CA ALA A 22 37.76 -5.27 -7.19
C ALA A 22 37.70 -5.34 -5.66
N GLY A 23 38.56 -4.55 -5.00
CA GLY A 23 38.67 -4.45 -3.55
C GLY A 23 37.31 -4.26 -2.88
N ARG A 24 36.91 -5.27 -2.10
CA ARG A 24 35.66 -5.29 -1.34
C ARG A 24 35.86 -4.46 -0.08
N VAL A 25 35.30 -3.25 -0.05
CA VAL A 25 35.13 -2.48 1.19
C VAL A 25 34.11 -3.23 2.04
N VAL A 26 34.56 -3.82 3.14
CA VAL A 26 33.71 -4.46 4.15
C VAL A 26 33.02 -3.35 4.95
N PRO A 27 31.68 -3.25 4.96
CA PRO A 27 30.99 -2.32 5.84
C PRO A 27 31.22 -2.76 7.28
N GLN A 28 31.61 -1.82 8.15
CA GLN A 28 31.66 -2.05 9.59
C GLN A 28 30.28 -2.51 10.08
N ALA A 29 30.27 -3.58 10.86
CA ALA A 29 29.06 -4.10 11.49
C ALA A 29 28.45 -3.01 12.39
N PRO A 30 27.12 -2.81 12.34
CA PRO A 30 26.43 -1.92 13.27
C PRO A 30 26.64 -2.39 14.71
N ASP A 31 26.79 -1.41 15.60
CA ASP A 31 27.07 -1.54 17.04
C ASP A 31 26.12 -2.57 17.69
N ALA A 32 26.70 -3.58 18.34
CA ALA A 32 26.01 -4.74 18.90
C ALA A 32 25.26 -4.44 20.20
N ARG A 33 24.48 -3.35 20.23
CA ARG A 33 23.49 -3.11 21.27
C ARG A 33 22.19 -3.77 20.82
N GLY A 34 22.02 -5.01 21.25
CA GLY A 34 20.78 -5.76 21.07
C GLY A 34 19.56 -5.00 21.65
N PRO A 35 18.34 -5.35 21.24
CA PRO A 35 17.13 -4.84 21.86
C PRO A 35 17.20 -5.11 23.37
N GLU A 36 16.81 -4.11 24.17
CA GLU A 36 16.74 -4.17 25.62
C GLU A 36 16.32 -5.56 26.09
N GLU A 37 17.17 -6.19 26.90
CA GLU A 37 16.86 -7.46 27.56
C GLU A 37 15.51 -7.31 28.26
N LEU A 38 14.52 -8.07 27.79
CA LEU A 38 13.30 -8.34 28.55
C LEU A 38 13.74 -8.77 29.94
N ARG A 39 13.35 -8.00 30.96
CA ARG A 39 13.72 -8.26 32.34
C ARG A 39 13.41 -9.72 32.68
N SER A 40 14.34 -10.38 33.35
CA SER A 40 14.37 -11.82 33.64
C SER A 40 13.36 -12.25 34.72
N ASP A 41 12.32 -11.47 34.98
CA ASP A 41 11.39 -11.62 36.09
C ASP A 41 10.17 -12.49 35.76
N LEU A 42 10.06 -13.02 34.53
CA LEU A 42 9.02 -13.99 34.11
C LEU A 42 9.28 -15.42 34.62
N PHE A 43 10.52 -15.75 34.97
CA PHE A 43 10.90 -17.08 35.43
C PHE A 43 11.58 -16.96 36.79
N GLU A 44 11.03 -17.57 37.83
CA GLU A 44 11.77 -17.73 39.07
C GLU A 44 12.91 -18.71 38.82
N ARG A 45 14.13 -18.18 38.80
CA ARG A 45 15.34 -18.97 38.82
C ARG A 45 15.48 -19.50 40.25
N ILE A 46 15.31 -20.80 40.44
CA ILE A 46 15.57 -21.41 41.75
C ILE A 46 17.07 -21.33 41.99
N ASP A 47 17.52 -20.51 42.93
CA ASP A 47 18.92 -20.43 43.33
C ASP A 47 19.39 -21.79 43.84
N VAL A 48 20.19 -22.48 43.03
CA VAL A 48 20.86 -23.73 43.41
C VAL A 48 22.13 -23.45 44.25
N ALA A 49 22.43 -22.17 44.51
CA ALA A 49 23.71 -21.72 45.05
C ALA A 49 23.67 -21.34 46.54
N ALA A 50 23.10 -22.18 47.42
CA ALA A 50 23.32 -22.05 48.88
C ALA A 50 22.89 -23.31 49.67
N SER A 51 23.49 -24.48 49.40
CA SER A 51 23.73 -25.54 50.40
C SER A 51 24.26 -26.79 49.68
N VAL A 52 25.55 -26.81 49.35
CA VAL A 52 26.25 -28.05 49.03
C VAL A 52 27.16 -28.37 50.21
N LYS A 53 26.55 -28.86 51.31
CA LYS A 53 27.23 -29.90 52.09
C LYS A 53 26.94 -31.20 51.37
N THR A 54 27.97 -31.76 50.75
CA THR A 54 28.00 -33.06 50.07
C THR A 54 27.49 -34.16 51.00
N GLN A 55 26.18 -34.39 51.00
CA GLN A 55 25.61 -35.65 51.44
C GLN A 55 25.46 -36.59 50.24
N PRO A 56 25.71 -37.90 50.43
CA PRO A 56 25.57 -38.88 49.36
C PRO A 56 24.14 -38.88 48.84
N VAL A 57 24.00 -38.72 47.53
CA VAL A 57 22.73 -38.61 46.82
C VAL A 57 21.99 -39.95 46.91
N SER A 58 20.88 -39.99 47.63
CA SER A 58 19.95 -41.12 47.61
C SER A 58 19.42 -41.34 46.18
N PRO A 59 19.38 -42.58 45.67
CA PRO A 59 18.78 -42.91 44.39
C PRO A 59 17.25 -42.76 44.50
N GLY A 60 16.76 -41.56 44.17
CA GLY A 60 15.35 -41.20 44.31
C GLY A 60 15.06 -39.70 44.25
N ALA A 61 16.07 -38.84 44.17
CA ALA A 61 15.88 -37.40 44.04
C ALA A 61 15.26 -37.05 42.67
N ALA A 62 13.93 -36.91 42.64
CA ALA A 62 13.20 -36.34 41.52
C ALA A 62 13.85 -35.00 41.13
N ARG A 63 14.30 -34.89 39.88
CA ARG A 63 14.93 -33.68 39.35
C ARG A 63 13.96 -32.51 39.53
N ARG A 64 14.30 -31.57 40.40
CA ARG A 64 13.54 -30.31 40.50
C ARG A 64 13.62 -29.59 39.15
N PRO A 65 12.50 -29.07 38.62
CA PRO A 65 12.52 -28.36 37.35
C PRO A 65 13.43 -27.12 37.43
N LEU A 66 14.18 -26.86 36.38
CA LEU A 66 15.18 -25.79 36.30
C LEU A 66 14.56 -24.38 36.38
N TYR A 67 13.29 -24.26 35.99
CA TYR A 67 12.50 -23.03 36.01
C TYR A 67 11.09 -23.33 36.50
N ARG A 68 10.52 -22.40 37.26
CA ARG A 68 9.08 -22.34 37.55
C ARG A 68 8.54 -21.03 37.00
N ALA A 69 7.42 -21.12 36.32
CA ALA A 69 6.67 -19.95 35.87
C ALA A 69 5.29 -19.99 36.54
N ASP A 70 4.85 -18.85 37.03
CA ASP A 70 3.49 -18.67 37.52
C ASP A 70 2.54 -18.69 36.29
N PRO A 71 1.68 -19.70 36.14
CA PRO A 71 0.86 -19.88 34.94
C PRO A 71 -0.09 -18.71 34.71
N ASP A 72 -0.63 -18.09 35.76
CA ASP A 72 -1.55 -16.95 35.63
C ASP A 72 -0.81 -15.71 35.17
N ARG A 73 0.39 -15.49 35.71
CA ARG A 73 1.26 -14.40 35.25
C ARG A 73 1.68 -14.59 33.79
N VAL A 74 2.06 -15.81 33.39
CA VAL A 74 2.44 -16.10 32.00
C VAL A 74 1.23 -15.92 31.07
N LEU A 75 0.06 -16.42 31.44
CA LEU A 75 -1.16 -16.27 30.65
C LEU A 75 -1.52 -14.78 30.46
N ARG A 76 -1.47 -13.99 31.54
CA ARG A 76 -1.73 -12.54 31.49
C ARG A 76 -0.75 -11.81 30.56
N VAL A 77 0.54 -12.14 30.67
CA VAL A 77 1.58 -11.49 29.84
C VAL A 77 1.42 -11.91 28.38
N LEU A 78 1.20 -13.19 28.10
CA LEU A 78 1.03 -13.67 26.73
C LEU A 78 -0.24 -13.12 26.10
N SER A 79 -1.39 -13.23 26.76
CA SER A 79 -2.67 -12.74 26.23
C SER A 79 -2.62 -11.25 25.88
N ALA A 80 -2.07 -10.41 26.78
CA ALA A 80 -2.03 -8.96 26.59
C ALA A 80 -0.93 -8.44 25.65
N ASN A 81 0.08 -9.26 25.32
CA ASN A 81 1.25 -8.80 24.52
C ASN A 81 1.51 -9.65 23.28
N GLN A 82 0.68 -10.64 22.98
CA GLN A 82 0.88 -11.50 21.80
C GLN A 82 0.63 -10.75 20.49
N PHE A 83 -0.32 -9.81 20.49
CA PHE A 83 -0.69 -9.03 19.32
C PHE A 83 -0.76 -7.54 19.67
N GLU A 84 -0.38 -6.69 18.71
CA GLU A 84 -0.59 -5.24 18.81
C GLU A 84 -2.08 -4.89 18.82
N ASP A 85 -2.88 -5.68 18.09
CA ASP A 85 -4.34 -5.60 18.10
C ASP A 85 -4.95 -6.86 18.75
N PRO A 86 -5.61 -6.73 19.93
CA PRO A 86 -6.26 -7.84 20.62
C PRO A 86 -7.29 -8.59 19.76
N PHE A 87 -7.93 -7.93 18.79
CA PHE A 87 -8.91 -8.57 17.91
C PHE A 87 -8.30 -9.62 16.98
N LEU A 88 -6.98 -9.66 16.81
CA LEU A 88 -6.31 -10.76 16.10
C LEU A 88 -6.44 -12.11 16.83
N ALA A 89 -6.95 -12.14 18.07
CA ALA A 89 -7.39 -13.37 18.69
C ALA A 89 -8.46 -14.12 17.85
N PHE A 90 -9.37 -13.40 17.19
CA PHE A 90 -10.40 -14.01 16.34
C PHE A 90 -9.80 -14.69 15.10
N ARG A 91 -8.67 -14.19 14.58
CA ARG A 91 -7.90 -14.86 13.52
C ARG A 91 -7.39 -16.22 14.01
N GLU A 92 -6.93 -16.32 15.26
CA GLU A 92 -6.45 -17.58 15.84
C GLU A 92 -7.59 -18.61 15.99
N LEU A 93 -8.78 -18.16 16.40
CA LEU A 93 -9.96 -19.03 16.45
C LEU A 93 -10.32 -19.57 15.07
N TYR A 94 -10.33 -18.71 14.04
CA TYR A 94 -10.55 -19.12 12.66
C TYR A 94 -9.45 -20.08 12.16
N ALA A 95 -8.19 -19.82 12.47
CA ALA A 95 -7.07 -20.68 12.09
C ALA A 95 -7.20 -22.10 12.67
N ASN A 96 -7.68 -22.21 13.92
CA ASN A 96 -7.94 -23.50 14.56
C ASN A 96 -9.08 -24.26 13.85
N ALA A 97 -10.19 -23.58 13.54
CA ALA A 97 -11.27 -24.15 12.75
C ALA A 97 -10.78 -24.62 11.36
N LEU A 98 -9.94 -23.81 10.71
CA LEU A 98 -9.35 -24.13 9.41
C LEU A 98 -8.44 -25.37 9.44
N ASP A 99 -7.64 -25.53 10.50
CA ASP A 99 -6.84 -26.73 10.72
C ASP A 99 -7.74 -27.96 11.03
N ALA A 100 -8.87 -27.78 11.71
CA ALA A 100 -9.80 -28.86 12.06
C ALA A 100 -10.56 -29.43 10.85
N VAL A 101 -10.93 -28.59 9.89
CA VAL A 101 -11.66 -29.02 8.68
C VAL A 101 -10.75 -29.49 7.54
N ARG A 102 -9.42 -29.30 7.67
CA ARG A 102 -8.49 -29.67 6.60
C ARG A 102 -8.54 -31.17 6.32
N GLY A 103 -8.65 -31.54 5.04
CA GLY A 103 -8.74 -32.94 4.59
C GLY A 103 -10.15 -33.54 4.69
N ARG A 104 -11.15 -32.80 5.19
CA ARG A 104 -12.56 -33.21 5.12
C ARG A 104 -13.05 -33.14 3.67
N ARG A 105 -14.00 -34.02 3.32
CA ARG A 105 -14.61 -34.07 1.98
C ARG A 105 -15.46 -32.83 1.67
N ASP A 106 -16.09 -32.26 2.69
CA ASP A 106 -16.96 -31.10 2.61
C ASP A 106 -16.65 -30.15 3.78
N PRO A 107 -15.50 -29.44 3.76
CA PRO A 107 -15.08 -28.60 4.88
C PRO A 107 -15.96 -27.36 4.98
N LYS A 108 -16.57 -27.14 6.15
CA LYS A 108 -17.45 -26.01 6.43
C LYS A 108 -17.08 -25.31 7.74
N ILE A 109 -17.06 -23.98 7.71
CA ILE A 109 -16.90 -23.12 8.88
C ILE A 109 -18.05 -22.10 8.91
N GLU A 110 -18.69 -21.91 10.06
CA GLU A 110 -19.73 -20.92 10.27
C GLU A 110 -19.32 -19.95 11.39
N LEU A 111 -19.37 -18.66 11.09
CA LEU A 111 -18.96 -17.57 11.95
C LEU A 111 -20.18 -16.69 12.23
N LYS A 112 -20.48 -16.46 13.51
CA LYS A 112 -21.55 -15.53 13.94
C LYS A 112 -20.96 -14.48 14.87
N VAL A 113 -21.19 -13.22 14.56
CA VAL A 113 -20.75 -12.09 15.40
C VAL A 113 -21.97 -11.30 15.81
N ALA A 114 -22.20 -11.23 17.12
CA ALA A 114 -23.26 -10.46 17.77
C ALA A 114 -22.66 -9.55 18.86
N ALA A 115 -23.49 -8.65 19.41
CA ALA A 115 -23.03 -7.70 20.43
C ALA A 115 -22.60 -8.40 21.73
N ASP A 116 -23.24 -9.51 22.11
CA ASP A 116 -22.99 -10.24 23.34
C ASP A 116 -22.05 -11.44 23.15
N ARG A 117 -21.84 -11.91 21.92
CA ARG A 117 -21.00 -13.09 21.65
C ARG A 117 -20.40 -13.17 20.23
N VAL A 118 -19.33 -13.94 20.12
CA VAL A 118 -18.79 -14.48 18.85
C VAL A 118 -18.87 -16.00 18.88
N VAL A 119 -19.34 -16.60 17.78
CA VAL A 119 -19.42 -18.06 17.61
C VAL A 119 -18.58 -18.48 16.40
N VAL A 120 -17.78 -19.54 16.58
CA VAL A 120 -17.03 -20.23 15.52
C VAL A 120 -17.42 -21.70 15.54
N GLU A 121 -18.09 -22.17 14.50
CA GLU A 121 -18.44 -23.57 14.32
C GLU A 121 -17.70 -24.17 13.13
N ASP A 122 -17.28 -25.42 13.26
CA ASP A 122 -16.67 -26.19 12.19
C ASP A 122 -17.15 -27.64 12.17
N ASN A 123 -17.12 -28.28 11.00
CA ASN A 123 -17.47 -29.70 10.84
C ASN A 123 -16.23 -30.61 10.75
N GLY A 124 -15.16 -30.21 11.42
CA GLY A 124 -13.85 -30.85 11.44
C GLY A 124 -13.79 -32.13 12.26
N THR A 125 -12.61 -32.44 12.78
CA THR A 125 -12.31 -33.72 13.44
C THR A 125 -12.70 -33.80 14.92
N GLY A 126 -13.09 -32.68 15.54
CA GLY A 126 -13.26 -32.61 16.99
C GLY A 126 -11.94 -32.63 17.77
N LEU A 127 -11.99 -33.09 19.02
CA LEU A 127 -10.83 -33.21 19.93
C LEU A 127 -10.61 -34.65 20.38
N ASP A 128 -9.35 -35.07 20.45
CA ASP A 128 -8.90 -36.27 21.16
C ASP A 128 -8.38 -35.90 22.57
N GLU A 129 -8.04 -36.90 23.39
CA GLU A 129 -7.49 -36.68 24.73
C GLU A 129 -6.24 -35.78 24.73
N PRO A 130 -5.23 -36.01 23.87
CA PRO A 130 -4.11 -35.07 23.74
C PRO A 130 -4.54 -33.65 23.35
N GLY A 131 -5.58 -33.52 22.53
CA GLY A 131 -6.14 -32.23 22.12
C GLY A 131 -6.80 -31.48 23.27
N ILE A 132 -7.53 -32.19 24.14
CA ILE A 132 -8.14 -31.64 25.36
C ILE A 132 -7.04 -31.17 26.31
N GLU A 133 -6.02 -32.00 26.54
CA GLU A 133 -4.86 -31.63 27.34
C GLU A 133 -4.16 -30.40 26.75
N ALA A 134 -4.00 -30.34 25.42
CA ALA A 134 -3.32 -29.23 24.77
C ALA A 134 -4.11 -27.91 24.84
N LEU A 135 -5.43 -27.97 24.72
CA LEU A 135 -6.29 -26.79 24.84
C LEU A 135 -6.31 -26.25 26.28
N THR A 136 -6.12 -27.12 27.27
CA THR A 136 -6.11 -26.77 28.70
C THR A 136 -4.70 -26.49 29.26
N THR A 137 -3.65 -26.64 28.44
CA THR A 137 -2.25 -26.47 28.85
C THR A 137 -1.54 -25.41 28.00
N LEU A 138 -1.12 -24.31 28.62
CA LEU A 138 -0.46 -23.21 27.93
C LEU A 138 0.86 -23.65 27.26
N GLY A 139 1.00 -23.34 25.98
CA GLY A 139 2.20 -23.68 25.19
C GLY A 139 2.23 -25.12 24.70
N MET A 140 1.19 -25.92 24.97
CA MET A 140 1.07 -27.27 24.43
C MET A 140 0.33 -27.26 23.09
N SER A 141 0.80 -28.08 22.15
CA SER A 141 0.13 -28.29 20.87
C SER A 141 0.27 -29.74 20.41
N THR A 142 -0.84 -30.35 20.02
CA THR A 142 -0.88 -31.64 19.33
C THR A 142 -0.51 -31.53 17.86
N ARG A 143 -0.57 -30.32 17.30
CA ARG A 143 -0.33 -30.04 15.89
C ARG A 143 1.16 -29.90 15.65
N ARG A 144 1.84 -31.05 15.53
CA ARG A 144 3.26 -31.14 15.19
C ARG A 144 3.43 -31.42 13.70
N GLY A 145 4.35 -30.71 13.06
CA GLY A 145 4.65 -30.89 11.65
C GLY A 145 4.82 -29.56 10.93
N ARG A 146 5.32 -29.62 9.70
CA ARG A 146 5.39 -28.42 8.87
C ARG A 146 4.00 -27.93 8.52
N ASP A 147 3.01 -28.83 8.36
CA ASP A 147 1.69 -28.56 7.75
C ASP A 147 0.61 -28.00 8.68
N ALA A 148 0.89 -27.84 9.98
CA ALA A 148 -0.03 -27.25 10.94
C ALA A 148 0.12 -25.72 11.06
N ILE A 149 -0.99 -24.97 11.13
CA ILE A 149 -0.96 -23.53 11.43
C ILE A 149 -0.68 -23.34 12.94
N GLY A 150 -1.36 -24.11 13.80
CA GLY A 150 -1.32 -24.06 15.27
C GLY A 150 -0.07 -24.63 15.96
N ARG A 151 1.16 -24.27 15.57
CA ARG A 151 2.39 -24.94 16.07
C ARG A 151 2.81 -24.57 17.50
N PHE A 152 2.50 -23.35 17.96
CA PHE A 152 3.05 -22.79 19.20
C PHE A 152 2.22 -23.09 20.46
N GLY A 153 0.96 -23.51 20.34
CA GLY A 153 0.12 -23.80 21.52
C GLY A 153 -0.28 -22.58 22.37
N ILE A 154 -0.13 -21.36 21.84
CA ILE A 154 -0.47 -20.11 22.53
C ILE A 154 -1.59 -19.31 21.84
N GLY A 155 -1.98 -19.68 20.62
CA GLY A 155 -2.97 -18.92 19.83
C GLY A 155 -4.32 -18.78 20.54
N PHE A 156 -4.81 -19.84 21.17
CA PHE A 156 -6.07 -19.81 21.91
C PHE A 156 -6.01 -18.87 23.14
N ALA A 157 -4.86 -18.74 23.79
CA ALA A 157 -4.70 -17.90 24.97
C ALA A 157 -4.93 -16.41 24.69
N SER A 158 -4.73 -15.97 23.44
CA SER A 158 -4.96 -14.58 23.03
C SER A 158 -6.40 -14.10 23.22
N ILE A 159 -7.39 -15.00 23.23
CA ILE A 159 -8.80 -14.61 23.45
C ILE A 159 -9.05 -14.10 24.88
N PHE A 160 -8.15 -14.39 25.81
CA PHE A 160 -8.25 -13.94 27.21
C PHE A 160 -7.58 -12.59 27.45
N ASP A 161 -7.22 -11.84 26.39
CA ASP A 161 -6.77 -10.46 26.54
C ASP A 161 -7.84 -9.64 27.29
N PRO A 162 -7.50 -9.00 28.43
CA PRO A 162 -8.46 -8.24 29.23
C PRO A 162 -9.19 -7.15 28.46
N SER A 163 -8.55 -6.56 27.43
CA SER A 163 -9.12 -5.49 26.60
C SER A 163 -10.29 -5.96 25.72
N LEU A 164 -10.42 -7.27 25.46
CA LEU A 164 -11.56 -7.83 24.75
C LEU A 164 -12.82 -7.90 25.63
N GLY A 165 -12.67 -7.78 26.95
CA GLY A 165 -13.79 -7.86 27.89
C GLY A 165 -14.50 -9.22 27.86
N VAL A 166 -13.78 -10.32 27.63
CA VAL A 166 -14.35 -11.67 27.61
C VAL A 166 -14.80 -12.08 29.01
N GLN A 167 -16.04 -12.56 29.11
CA GLN A 167 -16.63 -13.07 30.35
C GLN A 167 -16.49 -14.59 30.45
N ARG A 168 -16.63 -15.29 29.33
CA ARG A 168 -16.66 -16.76 29.26
C ARG A 168 -16.29 -17.21 27.86
N VAL A 169 -15.60 -18.36 27.76
CA VAL A 169 -15.49 -19.10 26.50
C VAL A 169 -15.99 -20.53 26.73
N ASP A 170 -16.97 -20.95 25.94
CA ASP A 170 -17.48 -22.32 25.93
C ASP A 170 -16.98 -23.01 24.65
N PHE A 171 -16.22 -24.10 24.80
CA PHE A 171 -15.71 -24.91 23.70
C PHE A 171 -16.36 -26.29 23.72
N HIS A 172 -17.22 -26.57 22.75
CA HIS A 172 -17.97 -27.81 22.63
C HIS A 172 -17.49 -28.59 21.40
N ALA A 173 -17.01 -29.82 21.58
CA ALA A 173 -16.48 -30.61 20.47
C ALA A 173 -16.90 -32.08 20.53
N VAL A 174 -16.89 -32.75 19.36
CA VAL A 174 -16.94 -34.21 19.28
C VAL A 174 -15.66 -34.79 19.87
N ARG A 175 -15.76 -35.87 20.65
CA ARG A 175 -14.57 -36.66 21.01
C ARG A 175 -14.20 -37.60 19.87
N TYR A 176 -12.97 -37.52 19.39
CA TYR A 176 -12.52 -38.30 18.24
C TYR A 176 -12.69 -39.81 18.50
N GLY A 177 -13.47 -40.47 17.64
CA GLY A 177 -13.73 -41.92 17.72
C GLY A 177 -14.76 -42.35 18.77
N LEU A 178 -15.46 -41.42 19.41
CA LEU A 178 -16.50 -41.69 20.40
C LEU A 178 -17.85 -41.07 19.98
N ASP A 179 -18.95 -41.64 20.46
CA ASP A 179 -20.33 -41.14 20.24
C ASP A 179 -20.74 -40.06 21.24
N GLU A 180 -19.77 -39.48 21.95
CA GLU A 180 -19.96 -38.49 23.01
C GLU A 180 -19.22 -37.18 22.66
N GLY A 181 -19.73 -36.07 23.17
CA GLY A 181 -19.09 -34.76 23.08
C GLY A 181 -18.41 -34.35 24.39
N ILE A 182 -17.67 -33.25 24.33
CA ILE A 182 -17.04 -32.63 25.49
C ILE A 182 -17.29 -31.13 25.50
N LEU A 183 -17.63 -30.57 26.66
CA LEU A 183 -17.73 -29.15 26.89
C LEU A 183 -16.59 -28.70 27.81
N ILE A 184 -15.76 -27.79 27.31
CA ILE A 184 -14.70 -27.14 28.09
C ILE A 184 -15.07 -25.68 28.26
N ARG A 185 -15.29 -25.26 29.50
CA ARG A 185 -15.67 -23.89 29.86
C ARG A 185 -14.50 -23.17 30.51
N PHE A 186 -14.14 -22.02 29.94
CA PHE A 186 -13.11 -21.12 30.42
C PHE A 186 -13.76 -19.88 31.02
N LEU A 187 -13.41 -19.58 32.27
CA LEU A 187 -13.91 -18.46 33.05
C LEU A 187 -12.74 -17.54 33.41
N PRO A 188 -12.43 -16.53 32.58
CA PRO A 188 -11.41 -15.54 32.91
C PRO A 188 -11.81 -14.75 34.15
N ASP A 189 -10.87 -14.53 35.06
CA ASP A 189 -11.04 -13.68 36.23
C ASP A 189 -10.46 -12.27 36.01
N VAL A 190 -10.78 -11.36 36.92
CA VAL A 190 -10.29 -9.97 36.86
C VAL A 190 -8.78 -9.85 37.12
N SER A 191 -8.15 -10.89 37.66
CA SER A 191 -6.70 -10.98 37.81
C SER A 191 -6.01 -11.57 36.57
N GLY A 192 -6.72 -11.87 35.49
CA GLY A 192 -6.14 -12.45 34.27
C GLY A 192 -5.77 -13.93 34.39
N GLY A 193 -6.20 -14.61 35.46
CA GLY A 193 -6.23 -16.07 35.52
C GLY A 193 -7.46 -16.60 34.77
N VAL A 194 -7.47 -17.91 34.50
CA VAL A 194 -8.60 -18.58 33.82
C VAL A 194 -8.93 -19.88 34.55
N SER A 195 -10.15 -19.96 35.08
CA SER A 195 -10.68 -21.22 35.62
C SER A 195 -11.24 -22.09 34.50
N ILE A 196 -10.87 -23.37 34.48
CA ILE A 196 -11.27 -24.32 33.44
C ILE A 196 -12.20 -25.38 34.06
N ARG A 197 -13.32 -25.67 33.40
CA ARG A 197 -14.21 -26.79 33.73
C ARG A 197 -14.36 -27.69 32.51
N VAL A 198 -14.28 -28.99 32.71
CA VAL A 198 -14.38 -30.01 31.65
C VAL A 198 -15.53 -30.93 32.01
N GLU A 199 -16.51 -31.05 31.12
CA GLU A 199 -17.76 -31.79 31.34
C GLU A 199 -18.06 -32.65 30.10
N ASP A 200 -18.65 -33.84 30.31
CA ASP A 200 -19.21 -34.61 29.21
C ASP A 200 -20.46 -33.91 28.67
N ALA A 201 -20.65 -33.93 27.35
CA ALA A 201 -21.76 -33.25 26.68
C ALA A 201 -22.29 -34.07 25.50
N PRO A 202 -23.53 -33.84 25.03
CA PRO A 202 -23.99 -34.39 23.75
C PRO A 202 -23.08 -33.95 22.60
N VAL A 203 -23.02 -34.69 21.50
CA VAL A 203 -22.24 -34.27 20.30
C VAL A 203 -22.78 -32.93 19.75
N PRO A 204 -21.91 -31.94 19.42
CA PRO A 204 -22.35 -30.70 18.79
C PRO A 204 -23.00 -30.96 17.42
N ARG A 205 -24.02 -30.17 17.08
CA ARG A 205 -24.81 -30.36 15.84
C ARG A 205 -23.99 -30.25 14.55
N CYS A 206 -22.90 -29.49 14.58
CA CYS A 206 -21.98 -29.33 13.45
C CYS A 206 -21.13 -30.58 13.17
N GLY A 207 -21.05 -31.53 14.12
CA GLY A 207 -20.23 -32.74 14.01
C GLY A 207 -18.72 -32.51 14.12
N GLY A 208 -18.27 -31.28 14.40
CA GLY A 208 -16.88 -30.92 14.67
C GLY A 208 -16.74 -30.18 16.00
N SER A 209 -16.51 -28.88 15.94
CA SER A 209 -16.46 -28.03 17.14
C SER A 209 -17.37 -26.81 17.06
N HIS A 210 -17.81 -26.33 18.22
CA HIS A 210 -18.62 -25.14 18.44
C HIS A 210 -17.96 -24.35 19.58
N LEU A 211 -17.37 -23.22 19.24
CA LEU A 211 -16.74 -22.30 20.17
C LEU A 211 -17.60 -21.05 20.30
N GLU A 212 -17.96 -20.69 21.53
CA GLU A 212 -18.69 -19.47 21.87
C GLU A 212 -17.87 -18.59 22.82
N VAL A 213 -17.57 -17.36 22.41
CA VAL A 213 -16.96 -16.31 23.24
C VAL A 213 -18.06 -15.36 23.68
N CYS A 214 -18.33 -15.28 24.99
CA CYS A 214 -19.30 -14.34 25.56
C CYS A 214 -18.59 -13.12 26.14
N PHE A 215 -19.11 -11.94 25.84
CA PHE A 215 -18.55 -10.67 26.30
C PHE A 215 -19.29 -10.11 27.51
N ASP A 216 -18.52 -9.45 28.38
CA ASP A 216 -19.04 -8.63 29.45
C ASP A 216 -19.47 -7.26 28.90
N ALA A 217 -20.77 -6.95 28.98
CA ALA A 217 -21.32 -5.72 28.44
C ALA A 217 -20.69 -4.43 29.03
N GLY A 218 -20.17 -4.49 30.26
CA GLY A 218 -19.55 -3.35 30.92
C GLY A 218 -18.04 -3.21 30.67
N ARG A 219 -17.38 -4.23 30.12
CA ARG A 219 -15.93 -4.23 29.86
C ARG A 219 -15.56 -4.28 28.39
N ALA A 220 -16.41 -4.89 27.55
CA ALA A 220 -16.07 -5.12 26.15
C ALA A 220 -16.18 -3.82 25.32
N PRO A 221 -15.25 -3.56 24.38
CA PRO A 221 -15.26 -2.37 23.52
C PRO A 221 -16.57 -2.23 22.74
N GLU A 222 -17.06 -1.00 22.55
CA GLU A 222 -18.32 -0.75 21.82
C GLU A 222 -18.24 -1.16 20.34
N ASP A 223 -17.06 -1.05 19.72
CA ASP A 223 -16.81 -1.36 18.31
C ASP A 223 -16.49 -2.85 18.06
N ARG A 224 -16.53 -3.70 19.09
CA ARG A 224 -16.11 -5.11 19.02
C ARG A 224 -16.74 -5.93 17.89
N VAL A 225 -18.01 -5.66 17.58
CA VAL A 225 -18.73 -6.35 16.49
C VAL A 225 -18.09 -6.01 15.15
N ALA A 226 -17.86 -4.73 14.88
CA ALA A 226 -17.26 -4.27 13.64
C ALA A 226 -15.83 -4.80 13.50
N ARG A 227 -15.04 -4.73 14.59
CA ARG A 227 -13.65 -5.21 14.63
C ARG A 227 -13.55 -6.72 14.41
N ALA A 228 -14.37 -7.53 15.07
CA ALA A 228 -14.38 -8.99 14.87
C ALA A 228 -14.81 -9.38 13.44
N VAL A 229 -15.82 -8.69 12.89
CA VAL A 229 -16.24 -8.86 11.49
C VAL A 229 -15.10 -8.53 10.53
N GLU A 230 -14.40 -7.39 10.74
CA GLU A 230 -13.27 -6.97 9.91
C GLU A 230 -12.13 -8.02 9.93
N VAL A 231 -11.81 -8.58 11.10
CA VAL A 231 -10.79 -9.63 11.23
C VAL A 231 -11.21 -10.88 10.45
N PHE A 232 -12.44 -11.36 10.61
CA PHE A 232 -12.90 -12.53 9.87
C PHE A 232 -12.97 -12.27 8.36
N GLU A 233 -13.49 -11.12 7.93
CA GLU A 233 -13.49 -10.72 6.52
C GLU A 233 -12.08 -10.73 5.93
N THR A 234 -11.12 -10.15 6.65
CA THR A 234 -9.73 -10.05 6.19
C THR A 234 -9.04 -11.40 6.11
N HIS A 235 -9.18 -12.22 7.16
CA HIS A 235 -8.41 -13.46 7.31
C HIS A 235 -9.07 -14.70 6.72
N ALA A 236 -10.39 -14.69 6.53
CA ALA A 236 -11.15 -15.78 5.93
C ALA A 236 -11.52 -15.56 4.46
N ALA A 237 -11.25 -14.38 3.87
CA ALA A 237 -11.71 -14.05 2.52
C ALA A 237 -11.30 -15.07 1.44
N TYR A 238 -10.08 -15.63 1.52
CA TYR A 238 -9.51 -16.50 0.49
C TYR A 238 -8.93 -17.80 1.05
N SER A 239 -9.67 -18.44 1.96
CA SER A 239 -9.22 -19.69 2.59
C SER A 239 -9.33 -20.93 1.72
N GLY A 240 -10.10 -20.89 0.63
CA GLY A 240 -10.44 -22.08 -0.15
C GLY A 240 -11.32 -23.09 0.61
N VAL A 241 -11.98 -22.66 1.69
CA VAL A 241 -12.89 -23.46 2.50
C VAL A 241 -14.24 -22.75 2.55
N HIS A 242 -15.34 -23.50 2.49
CA HIS A 242 -16.68 -22.91 2.58
C HIS A 242 -16.88 -22.27 3.97
N THR A 243 -16.75 -20.96 4.04
CA THR A 243 -16.89 -20.17 5.27
C THR A 243 -18.09 -19.25 5.15
N GLU A 244 -18.96 -19.19 6.15
CA GLU A 244 -20.06 -18.23 6.22
C GLU A 244 -19.85 -17.29 7.40
N LEU A 245 -19.94 -15.97 7.18
CA LEU A 245 -19.90 -14.95 8.23
C LEU A 245 -21.24 -14.22 8.29
N ASN A 246 -21.99 -14.42 9.36
CA ASN A 246 -23.35 -13.89 9.53
C ASN A 246 -24.24 -14.20 8.30
N GLY A 247 -24.13 -15.43 7.77
CA GLY A 247 -24.84 -15.89 6.58
C GLY A 247 -24.28 -15.41 5.24
N ARG A 248 -23.25 -14.55 5.22
CA ARG A 248 -22.58 -14.12 3.99
C ARG A 248 -21.42 -15.07 3.66
N PRO A 249 -21.31 -15.56 2.41
CA PRO A 249 -20.22 -16.45 2.03
C PRO A 249 -18.86 -15.71 2.00
N LEU A 250 -17.85 -16.37 2.56
CA LEU A 250 -16.42 -16.07 2.54
C LEU A 250 -15.66 -17.28 1.99
N GLY A 251 -14.33 -17.31 2.13
CA GLY A 251 -13.52 -18.47 1.82
C GLY A 251 -13.40 -18.79 0.33
N LYS A 252 -13.36 -17.75 -0.49
CA LYS A 252 -13.20 -17.88 -1.95
C LYS A 252 -11.86 -18.55 -2.30
N GLU A 253 -11.77 -19.07 -3.51
CA GLU A 253 -10.50 -19.51 -4.06
C GLU A 253 -9.56 -18.32 -4.26
N LEU A 254 -8.27 -18.49 -3.95
CA LEU A 254 -7.28 -17.42 -4.15
C LEU A 254 -7.24 -16.95 -5.61
N SER A 255 -7.53 -17.84 -6.58
CA SER A 255 -7.58 -17.47 -8.00
C SER A 255 -8.71 -16.50 -8.36
N ASP A 256 -9.73 -16.37 -7.51
CA ASP A 256 -10.81 -15.41 -7.71
C ASP A 256 -10.47 -14.02 -7.17
N TYR A 257 -9.32 -13.84 -6.51
CA TYR A 257 -8.92 -12.58 -5.89
C TYR A 257 -9.02 -11.38 -6.84
N ILE A 258 -8.41 -11.45 -8.02
CA ILE A 258 -8.42 -10.33 -8.99
C ILE A 258 -9.85 -10.06 -9.50
N ARG A 259 -10.65 -11.09 -9.71
CA ARG A 259 -12.04 -10.94 -10.16
C ARG A 259 -12.90 -10.28 -9.07
N ALA A 260 -12.70 -10.70 -7.82
CA ALA A 260 -13.37 -10.11 -6.68
C ALA A 260 -12.96 -8.65 -6.49
N GLU A 261 -11.67 -8.33 -6.58
CA GLU A 261 -11.20 -6.95 -6.59
C GLU A 261 -11.93 -6.17 -7.68
N ILE A 262 -11.87 -6.60 -8.95
CA ILE A 262 -12.54 -6.00 -10.12
C ILE A 262 -14.04 -5.71 -9.87
N ALA A 263 -14.74 -6.62 -9.20
CA ALA A 263 -16.17 -6.49 -8.94
C ALA A 263 -16.50 -5.41 -7.89
N HIS A 264 -15.65 -5.23 -6.88
CA HIS A 264 -15.90 -4.31 -5.76
C HIS A 264 -15.21 -2.96 -5.91
N GLY A 265 -14.16 -2.85 -6.73
CA GLY A 265 -13.42 -1.61 -6.88
C GLY A 265 -14.08 -0.57 -7.78
N GLU A 266 -13.88 0.69 -7.41
CA GLU A 266 -14.41 1.87 -8.10
C GLU A 266 -13.53 2.29 -9.30
N TRP A 267 -13.35 1.39 -10.27
CA TRP A 267 -12.61 1.72 -11.50
C TRP A 267 -13.50 2.27 -12.59
N SER A 268 -12.95 3.20 -13.39
CA SER A 268 -13.50 3.55 -14.69
C SER A 268 -13.52 2.33 -15.64
N ALA A 269 -14.31 2.40 -16.71
CA ALA A 269 -14.40 1.30 -17.67
C ALA A 269 -13.04 0.94 -18.31
N VAL A 270 -12.20 1.95 -18.55
CA VAL A 270 -10.86 1.78 -19.15
C VAL A 270 -9.90 1.12 -18.16
N GLU A 271 -9.91 1.57 -16.90
CA GLU A 271 -9.11 0.97 -15.82
C GLU A 271 -9.51 -0.49 -15.59
N ARG A 272 -10.82 -0.76 -15.53
CA ARG A 272 -11.34 -2.12 -15.36
C ARG A 272 -10.90 -3.04 -16.48
N ALA A 273 -10.96 -2.58 -17.73
CA ALA A 273 -10.51 -3.35 -18.90
C ALA A 273 -9.00 -3.66 -18.83
N LEU A 274 -8.17 -2.67 -18.45
CA LEU A 274 -6.74 -2.87 -18.28
C LEU A 274 -6.43 -3.87 -17.16
N VAL A 275 -7.02 -3.69 -15.97
CA VAL A 275 -6.82 -4.58 -14.82
C VAL A 275 -7.17 -6.02 -15.20
N ALA A 276 -8.35 -6.22 -15.82
CA ALA A 276 -8.78 -7.53 -16.31
C ALA A 276 -7.83 -8.12 -17.36
N ALA A 277 -7.36 -7.32 -18.32
CA ALA A 277 -6.44 -7.77 -19.37
C ALA A 277 -5.04 -8.10 -18.83
N SER A 278 -4.63 -7.45 -17.74
CA SER A 278 -3.33 -7.67 -17.08
C SER A 278 -3.33 -8.84 -16.10
N ALA A 279 -4.50 -9.43 -15.79
CA ALA A 279 -4.62 -10.50 -14.81
C ALA A 279 -3.87 -11.77 -15.25
N VAL A 280 -3.01 -12.28 -14.37
CA VAL A 280 -2.24 -13.51 -14.57
C VAL A 280 -2.37 -14.44 -13.37
N LYS A 281 -2.26 -15.74 -13.64
CA LYS A 281 -2.20 -16.79 -12.64
C LYS A 281 -0.88 -17.56 -12.81
N GLY A 282 -0.12 -17.67 -11.73
CA GLY A 282 1.12 -18.43 -11.69
C GLY A 282 1.11 -19.49 -10.59
N PRO A 283 2.28 -20.10 -10.32
CA PRO A 283 2.40 -21.22 -9.39
C PRO A 283 2.14 -20.82 -7.94
N VAL A 284 2.50 -19.58 -7.57
CA VAL A 284 2.34 -19.10 -6.19
C VAL A 284 1.11 -18.23 -5.99
N GLY A 285 0.39 -17.81 -7.04
CA GLY A 285 -0.70 -16.85 -6.87
C GLY A 285 -1.21 -16.19 -8.14
N VAL A 286 -1.89 -15.05 -7.96
CA VAL A 286 -2.44 -14.21 -9.03
C VAL A 286 -1.93 -12.78 -8.90
N ALA A 287 -1.81 -12.08 -10.03
CA ALA A 287 -1.39 -10.68 -10.08
C ALA A 287 -2.11 -9.92 -11.19
N ALA A 288 -2.21 -8.60 -11.05
CA ALA A 288 -2.67 -7.67 -12.07
C ALA A 288 -2.01 -6.29 -11.87
N ILE A 289 -2.21 -5.36 -12.81
CA ILE A 289 -1.70 -3.99 -12.77
C ILE A 289 -2.85 -3.01 -12.56
N ASP A 290 -2.78 -2.22 -11.49
CA ASP A 290 -3.66 -1.08 -11.21
C ASP A 290 -2.80 0.17 -11.00
N PRO A 291 -2.62 1.02 -12.03
CA PRO A 291 -1.73 2.17 -11.95
C PRO A 291 -2.21 3.27 -10.98
N SER A 292 -3.46 3.21 -10.51
CA SER A 292 -3.96 4.12 -9.47
C SER A 292 -3.27 3.86 -8.12
N ARG A 293 -2.83 2.61 -7.88
CA ARG A 293 -2.10 2.23 -6.67
C ARG A 293 -0.71 2.88 -6.66
N ALA A 294 -0.35 3.46 -5.53
CA ALA A 294 0.95 4.09 -5.36
C ALA A 294 2.10 3.06 -5.26
N GLU A 295 1.79 1.91 -4.66
CA GLU A 295 2.74 0.87 -4.27
C GLU A 295 2.38 -0.45 -4.92
N SER A 296 3.39 -1.29 -5.13
CA SER A 296 3.22 -2.66 -5.59
C SER A 296 3.21 -3.58 -4.37
N LYS A 297 2.12 -4.32 -4.13
CA LYS A 297 1.94 -5.18 -2.94
C LYS A 297 1.20 -6.46 -3.26
N PHE A 298 1.56 -7.54 -2.56
CA PHE A 298 0.84 -8.80 -2.60
C PHE A 298 0.22 -9.12 -1.25
N ARG A 299 -1.05 -9.50 -1.23
CA ARG A 299 -1.65 -10.13 -0.04
C ARG A 299 -1.19 -11.57 0.03
N VAL A 300 -0.53 -11.95 1.11
CA VAL A 300 0.06 -13.28 1.23
C VAL A 300 -0.72 -14.11 2.23
N TYR A 301 -1.07 -15.30 1.79
CA TYR A 301 -1.80 -16.30 2.53
C TYR A 301 -0.88 -17.49 2.78
N GLN A 302 -1.06 -18.15 3.91
CA GLN A 302 -0.45 -19.45 4.15
C GLN A 302 -1.56 -20.39 4.60
N ARG A 303 -1.77 -21.48 3.85
CA ARG A 303 -2.81 -22.47 4.13
C ARG A 303 -4.20 -21.88 4.25
N GLY A 304 -4.50 -20.90 3.39
CA GLY A 304 -5.79 -20.22 3.37
C GLY A 304 -5.97 -19.14 4.45
N LEU A 305 -5.00 -18.90 5.33
CA LEU A 305 -5.04 -17.80 6.28
C LEU A 305 -4.28 -16.60 5.75
N PHE A 306 -4.88 -15.41 5.75
CA PHE A 306 -4.15 -14.17 5.46
C PHE A 306 -3.10 -13.92 6.55
N VAL A 307 -1.87 -13.63 6.13
CA VAL A 307 -0.72 -13.38 7.02
C VAL A 307 -0.37 -11.90 7.01
N CYS A 308 0.00 -11.37 5.84
CA CYS A 308 0.44 -9.99 5.69
C CYS A 308 0.38 -9.51 4.24
N GLU A 309 0.63 -8.22 4.05
CA GLU A 309 0.95 -7.66 2.74
C GLU A 309 2.47 -7.58 2.56
N ILE A 310 2.98 -8.16 1.47
CA ILE A 310 4.39 -8.04 1.11
C ILE A 310 4.55 -6.95 0.05
N PRO A 311 5.28 -5.85 0.35
CA PRO A 311 5.63 -4.88 -0.67
C PRO A 311 6.63 -5.49 -1.64
N LEU A 312 6.40 -5.25 -2.93
CA LEU A 312 7.30 -5.70 -3.98
C LEU A 312 8.37 -4.64 -4.22
N ALA A 313 9.60 -4.94 -3.80
CA ALA A 313 10.74 -4.06 -4.03
C ALA A 313 11.00 -3.89 -5.53
N ARG A 314 11.23 -2.65 -5.92
CA ARG A 314 11.57 -2.30 -7.29
C ARG A 314 12.98 -2.81 -7.63
N VAL A 315 13.09 -3.48 -8.78
CA VAL A 315 14.41 -3.81 -9.35
C VAL A 315 15.02 -2.55 -9.95
N GLN A 316 16.18 -2.14 -9.44
CA GLN A 316 16.94 -1.03 -10.00
C GLN A 316 17.41 -1.40 -11.42
N GLY A 317 17.60 -0.40 -12.26
CA GLY A 317 18.06 -0.60 -13.64
C GLY A 317 16.97 -1.00 -14.64
N LYS A 318 15.85 -1.59 -14.18
CA LYS A 318 14.82 -2.16 -15.06
C LYS A 318 13.54 -1.32 -15.16
N PRO A 319 12.81 -1.38 -16.29
CA PRO A 319 11.43 -0.93 -16.37
C PRO A 319 10.60 -1.56 -15.25
N TRP A 320 9.79 -0.76 -14.57
CA TRP A 320 9.02 -1.25 -13.42
C TRP A 320 7.55 -0.83 -13.49
N PRO A 321 6.61 -1.77 -13.57
CA PRO A 321 5.19 -1.45 -13.57
C PRO A 321 4.79 -0.82 -12.23
N ARG A 322 4.00 0.25 -12.28
CA ARG A 322 3.39 0.83 -11.08
C ARG A 322 2.15 0.04 -10.69
N GLY A 323 1.95 -0.12 -9.38
CA GLY A 323 0.66 -0.55 -8.84
C GLY A 323 0.34 -2.01 -9.14
N VAL A 324 1.38 -2.86 -9.13
CA VAL A 324 1.17 -4.30 -9.16
C VAL A 324 0.43 -4.69 -7.90
N PHE A 325 -0.67 -5.43 -8.05
CA PHE A 325 -1.36 -6.01 -6.92
C PHE A 325 -1.73 -7.46 -7.19
N GLY A 326 -1.87 -8.24 -6.13
CA GLY A 326 -2.13 -9.65 -6.26
C GLY A 326 -2.30 -10.34 -4.92
N ALA A 327 -2.51 -11.65 -5.00
CA ALA A 327 -2.58 -12.50 -3.84
C ALA A 327 -1.79 -13.79 -4.09
N ALA A 328 -1.10 -14.29 -3.06
CA ALA A 328 -0.19 -15.43 -3.19
C ALA A 328 -0.27 -16.40 -2.00
N GLN A 329 -0.07 -17.69 -2.26
CA GLN A 329 0.14 -18.73 -1.25
C GLN A 329 1.65 -18.86 -0.95
N ALA A 330 2.01 -18.69 0.31
CA ALA A 330 3.36 -18.85 0.84
C ALA A 330 3.55 -20.24 1.47
N GLU A 331 3.23 -21.29 0.71
CA GLU A 331 3.43 -22.66 1.18
C GLU A 331 4.92 -22.94 1.43
N GLY A 332 5.23 -23.44 2.63
CA GLY A 332 6.60 -23.79 3.02
C GLY A 332 7.48 -22.64 3.52
N LEU A 333 6.95 -21.42 3.63
CA LEU A 333 7.61 -20.33 4.37
C LEU A 333 7.43 -20.49 5.88
N GLU A 334 8.38 -19.97 6.64
CA GLU A 334 8.34 -19.97 8.10
C GLU A 334 7.74 -18.66 8.60
N LEU A 335 6.70 -18.75 9.44
CA LEU A 335 6.09 -17.60 10.08
C LEU A 335 6.91 -17.15 11.29
N VAL A 336 6.91 -15.85 11.54
CA VAL A 336 7.30 -15.33 12.86
C VAL A 336 6.23 -15.70 13.91
N ALA A 337 6.58 -15.66 15.19
CA ALA A 337 5.68 -16.07 16.29
C ALA A 337 4.32 -15.33 16.28
N SER A 338 4.31 -14.04 15.92
CA SER A 338 3.09 -13.23 15.82
C SER A 338 2.20 -13.54 14.60
N ARG A 339 2.73 -14.30 13.63
CA ARG A 339 2.09 -14.62 12.33
C ARG A 339 1.67 -13.41 11.50
N ASN A 340 2.37 -12.29 11.67
CA ASN A 340 2.17 -11.08 10.86
C ASN A 340 3.28 -10.88 9.82
N ALA A 341 4.24 -11.82 9.74
CA ALA A 341 5.36 -11.78 8.82
C ALA A 341 5.96 -13.17 8.62
N PHE A 342 6.96 -13.24 7.74
CA PHE A 342 7.75 -14.44 7.48
C PHE A 342 9.20 -14.23 7.92
N VAL A 343 9.87 -15.31 8.29
CA VAL A 343 11.33 -15.30 8.53
C VAL A 343 12.04 -15.09 7.19
N GLU A 344 12.88 -14.05 7.13
CA GLU A 344 13.60 -13.65 5.91
C GLU A 344 14.81 -14.54 5.61
N ASN A 345 14.54 -15.79 5.22
CA ASN A 345 15.55 -16.76 4.80
C ASN A 345 15.59 -16.93 3.26
N GLU A 346 16.42 -17.85 2.75
CA GLU A 346 16.53 -18.10 1.30
C GLU A 346 15.21 -18.49 0.63
N ARG A 347 14.30 -19.17 1.35
CA ARG A 347 12.98 -19.54 0.79
C ARG A 347 12.10 -18.31 0.62
N TYR A 348 12.14 -17.39 1.57
CA TYR A 348 11.45 -16.11 1.47
C TYR A 348 11.97 -15.29 0.28
N GLN A 349 13.29 -15.28 0.04
CA GLN A 349 13.88 -14.60 -1.12
C GLN A 349 13.42 -15.22 -2.44
N ARG A 350 13.42 -16.55 -2.56
CA ARG A 350 12.87 -17.25 -3.74
C ARG A 350 11.39 -16.97 -3.94
N PHE A 351 10.62 -16.88 -2.86
CA PHE A 351 9.21 -16.49 -2.93
C PHE A 351 9.05 -15.05 -3.45
N GLN A 352 9.86 -14.10 -2.97
CA GLN A 352 9.86 -12.74 -3.53
C GLN A 352 10.26 -12.70 -5.01
N GLU A 353 11.17 -13.57 -5.46
CA GLU A 353 11.51 -13.72 -6.89
C GLU A 353 10.32 -14.22 -7.71
N GLU A 354 9.57 -15.20 -7.21
CA GLU A 354 8.34 -15.67 -7.87
C GLU A 354 7.25 -14.59 -7.90
N LEU A 355 7.10 -13.78 -6.84
CA LEU A 355 6.20 -12.62 -6.85
C LEU A 355 6.64 -11.58 -7.89
N ARG A 356 7.95 -11.32 -8.01
CA ARG A 356 8.51 -10.44 -9.05
C ARG A 356 8.26 -11.00 -10.44
N ARG A 357 8.42 -12.30 -10.65
CA ARG A 357 8.14 -12.97 -11.92
C ARG A 357 6.66 -12.82 -12.31
N LEU A 358 5.75 -13.05 -11.37
CA LEU A 358 4.30 -12.82 -11.56
C LEU A 358 3.99 -11.37 -11.93
N ALA A 359 4.61 -10.41 -11.24
CA ALA A 359 4.45 -8.98 -11.53
C ALA A 359 4.89 -8.62 -12.96
N TYR A 360 6.03 -9.16 -13.41
CA TYR A 360 6.51 -8.96 -14.77
C TYR A 360 5.60 -9.63 -15.80
N GLU A 361 5.03 -10.80 -15.50
CA GLU A 361 4.07 -11.44 -16.39
C GLU A 361 2.79 -10.60 -16.55
N ALA A 362 2.26 -10.05 -15.45
CA ALA A 362 1.13 -9.12 -15.48
C ALA A 362 1.44 -7.86 -16.31
N ALA A 363 2.64 -7.30 -16.15
CA ALA A 363 3.08 -6.14 -16.91
C ALA A 363 3.29 -6.46 -18.40
N TYR A 364 3.78 -7.65 -18.74
CA TYR A 364 3.86 -8.12 -20.12
C TYR A 364 2.47 -8.23 -20.77
N ARG A 365 1.44 -8.63 -20.02
CA ARG A 365 0.05 -8.60 -20.52
C ARG A 365 -0.43 -7.18 -20.85
N VAL A 366 0.02 -6.16 -20.12
CA VAL A 366 -0.26 -4.75 -20.47
C VAL A 366 0.36 -4.39 -21.82
N VAL A 367 1.58 -4.86 -22.12
CA VAL A 367 2.20 -4.69 -23.44
C VAL A 367 1.33 -5.32 -24.53
N ARG A 368 0.91 -6.57 -24.35
CA ARG A 368 0.06 -7.28 -25.31
C ARG A 368 -1.30 -6.60 -25.52
N TYR A 369 -1.91 -6.15 -24.42
CA TYR A 369 -3.16 -5.40 -24.48
C TYR A 369 -2.99 -4.11 -25.27
N TYR A 370 -1.94 -3.33 -25.02
CA TYR A 370 -1.62 -2.13 -25.79
C TYR A 370 -1.38 -2.44 -27.28
N GLU A 371 -0.60 -3.48 -27.58
CA GLU A 371 -0.30 -3.85 -28.96
C GLU A 371 -1.55 -4.16 -29.77
N GLN A 372 -2.54 -4.82 -29.15
CA GLN A 372 -3.82 -5.22 -29.76
C GLN A 372 -4.82 -4.06 -29.85
N SER A 373 -4.99 -3.30 -28.77
CA SER A 373 -6.05 -2.30 -28.65
C SER A 373 -5.63 -0.89 -29.07
N LYS A 374 -4.32 -0.60 -29.04
CA LYS A 374 -3.76 0.76 -29.07
C LYS A 374 -4.35 1.68 -28.00
N ASP A 375 -4.77 1.10 -26.88
CA ASP A 375 -5.37 1.84 -25.77
C ASP A 375 -4.40 2.88 -25.19
N THR A 376 -4.89 4.11 -25.04
CA THR A 376 -4.06 5.25 -24.60
C THR A 376 -3.67 5.14 -23.13
N TYR A 377 -4.53 4.55 -22.29
CA TYR A 377 -4.26 4.38 -20.87
C TYR A 377 -3.18 3.32 -20.65
N ALA A 378 -3.27 2.18 -21.34
CA ALA A 378 -2.21 1.16 -21.35
C ALA A 378 -0.86 1.74 -21.79
N ARG A 379 -0.85 2.57 -22.83
CA ARG A 379 0.35 3.30 -23.28
C ARG A 379 0.97 4.15 -22.16
N ILE A 380 0.16 4.90 -21.42
CA ILE A 380 0.62 5.73 -20.29
C ILE A 380 1.27 4.87 -19.21
N VAL A 381 0.67 3.71 -18.88
CA VAL A 381 1.24 2.77 -17.92
C VAL A 381 2.62 2.26 -18.35
N LEU A 382 2.77 1.91 -19.64
CA LEU A 382 4.04 1.45 -20.20
C LEU A 382 5.11 2.56 -20.22
N LEU A 383 4.72 3.80 -20.56
CA LEU A 383 5.59 4.96 -20.49
C LEU A 383 6.05 5.25 -19.05
N ASP A 384 5.16 5.16 -18.05
CA ASP A 384 5.56 5.33 -16.63
C ASP A 384 6.55 4.25 -16.20
N ALA A 385 6.39 3.01 -16.68
CA ALA A 385 7.31 1.92 -16.38
C ALA A 385 8.73 2.18 -16.92
N LEU A 386 8.85 2.66 -18.17
CA LEU A 386 10.13 3.09 -18.76
C LEU A 386 10.74 4.26 -18.00
N ARG A 387 9.94 5.30 -17.72
CA ARG A 387 10.38 6.49 -16.98
C ARG A 387 10.96 6.09 -15.62
N ARG A 388 10.30 5.18 -14.90
CA ARG A 388 10.81 4.65 -13.64
C ARG A 388 12.16 4.01 -13.84
N GLY A 389 12.30 3.07 -14.78
CA GLY A 389 13.57 2.44 -15.15
C GLY A 389 14.72 3.43 -15.28
N LEU A 390 14.50 4.49 -16.07
CA LEU A 390 15.45 5.57 -16.33
C LEU A 390 15.79 6.47 -15.13
N ARG A 391 15.09 6.34 -13.99
CA ARG A 391 15.49 7.01 -12.74
C ARG A 391 16.74 6.37 -12.13
N SER A 392 16.99 5.09 -12.42
CA SER A 392 18.08 4.31 -11.82
C SER A 392 19.06 3.73 -12.84
N ALA A 393 18.79 3.84 -14.14
CA ALA A 393 19.61 3.29 -15.21
C ALA A 393 19.88 4.33 -16.30
N THR A 394 20.97 4.13 -17.04
CA THR A 394 21.15 4.80 -18.33
C THR A 394 20.24 4.17 -19.38
N PRO A 395 19.89 4.89 -20.46
CA PRO A 395 19.12 4.30 -21.56
C PRO A 395 19.73 3.01 -22.12
N GLU A 396 21.06 2.94 -22.15
CA GLU A 396 21.80 1.80 -22.69
C GLU A 396 21.77 0.59 -21.73
N SER A 397 21.88 0.83 -20.40
CA SER A 397 21.72 -0.23 -19.38
C SER A 397 20.30 -0.82 -19.40
N LEU A 398 19.28 0.03 -19.60
CA LEU A 398 17.88 -0.42 -19.70
C LEU A 398 17.64 -1.36 -20.88
N MET A 399 18.44 -1.26 -21.96
CA MET A 399 18.41 -2.20 -23.08
C MET A 399 19.22 -3.48 -22.78
N ALA A 400 20.42 -3.33 -22.21
CA ALA A 400 21.35 -4.43 -21.96
C ALA A 400 20.87 -5.43 -20.89
N GLU A 401 20.06 -4.97 -19.92
CA GLU A 401 19.59 -5.77 -18.78
C GLU A 401 18.25 -6.48 -19.00
N SER A 402 17.75 -6.51 -20.24
CA SER A 402 16.41 -7.03 -20.58
C SER A 402 16.37 -8.56 -20.71
N GLU A 403 16.83 -9.27 -19.68
CA GLU A 403 16.69 -10.74 -19.62
C GLU A 403 15.23 -11.19 -19.37
N ASP A 404 14.37 -10.30 -18.85
CA ASP A 404 12.96 -10.61 -18.63
C ASP A 404 12.06 -10.17 -19.80
N LEU A 405 10.99 -10.93 -20.01
CA LEU A 405 10.05 -10.75 -21.13
C LEU A 405 9.40 -9.37 -21.13
N PHE A 406 9.08 -8.80 -19.96
CA PHE A 406 8.45 -7.49 -19.88
C PHE A 406 9.42 -6.39 -20.30
N SER A 407 10.62 -6.35 -19.72
CA SER A 407 11.64 -5.35 -20.03
C SER A 407 11.97 -5.35 -21.52
N SER A 408 12.13 -6.54 -22.12
CA SER A 408 12.40 -6.66 -23.56
C SER A 408 11.21 -6.20 -24.42
N ALA A 409 9.98 -6.55 -24.03
CA ALA A 409 8.79 -6.19 -24.78
C ALA A 409 8.46 -4.69 -24.70
N VAL A 410 8.61 -4.08 -23.52
CA VAL A 410 8.28 -2.66 -23.32
C VAL A 410 9.23 -1.73 -24.07
N VAL A 411 10.54 -2.06 -24.15
CA VAL A 411 11.49 -1.23 -24.90
C VAL A 411 11.30 -1.32 -26.42
N ARG A 412 10.76 -2.45 -26.90
CA ARG A 412 10.42 -2.69 -28.31
C ARG A 412 9.03 -2.23 -28.71
N SER A 413 8.17 -1.97 -27.74
CA SER A 413 6.81 -1.50 -27.99
C SER A 413 6.83 -0.11 -28.64
N PRO A 414 6.08 0.13 -29.73
CA PRO A 414 6.08 1.40 -30.44
C PRO A 414 5.25 2.44 -29.67
N LEU A 415 5.83 3.00 -28.61
CA LEU A 415 5.12 3.87 -27.67
C LEU A 415 5.18 5.35 -28.06
N PHE A 416 6.14 5.81 -28.85
CA PHE A 416 6.40 7.23 -29.06
C PHE A 416 5.92 7.70 -30.44
N SER A 417 5.26 8.86 -30.53
CA SER A 417 4.81 9.39 -31.82
C SER A 417 5.77 10.47 -32.32
N ALA A 418 5.84 10.66 -33.64
CA ALA A 418 6.60 11.74 -34.26
C ALA A 418 5.70 12.72 -35.02
N TRP A 419 6.11 13.99 -35.10
CA TRP A 419 5.37 15.03 -35.78
C TRP A 419 5.23 14.74 -37.28
N GLY A 420 3.99 14.67 -37.77
CA GLY A 420 3.70 14.50 -39.18
C GLY A 420 4.01 13.10 -39.73
N GLN A 421 4.29 12.13 -38.87
CA GLN A 421 4.46 10.73 -39.25
C GLN A 421 3.37 9.87 -38.60
N LYS A 422 2.84 8.90 -39.33
CA LYS A 422 1.92 7.88 -38.77
C LYS A 422 2.68 6.80 -37.98
N LYS A 423 3.99 6.65 -38.23
CA LYS A 423 4.85 5.70 -37.55
C LYS A 423 4.99 6.09 -36.07
N MET A 424 4.82 5.10 -35.20
CA MET A 424 5.26 5.18 -33.82
C MET A 424 6.63 4.52 -33.68
N PHE A 425 7.42 5.01 -32.73
CA PHE A 425 8.79 4.61 -32.44
C PHE A 425 8.85 3.85 -31.13
N SER A 426 9.68 2.82 -31.06
CA SER A 426 10.00 2.14 -29.82
C SER A 426 11.09 2.85 -29.03
N PHE A 427 11.25 2.54 -27.74
CA PHE A 427 12.34 3.10 -26.93
C PHE A 427 13.71 2.71 -27.50
N GLU A 428 13.85 1.46 -27.96
CA GLU A 428 15.05 0.97 -28.66
C GLU A 428 15.38 1.80 -29.90
N GLU A 429 14.39 2.12 -30.74
CA GLU A 429 14.60 3.01 -31.89
C GLU A 429 15.03 4.42 -31.48
N LEU A 430 14.51 4.95 -30.35
CA LEU A 430 14.95 6.25 -29.84
C LEU A 430 16.40 6.23 -29.37
N VAL A 431 16.84 5.16 -28.70
CA VAL A 431 18.24 5.00 -28.29
C VAL A 431 19.15 4.89 -29.51
N ALA A 432 18.75 4.14 -30.54
CA ALA A 432 19.48 4.07 -31.80
C ALA A 432 19.57 5.44 -32.50
N LEU A 433 18.48 6.22 -32.52
CA LEU A 433 18.49 7.60 -33.02
C LEU A 433 19.44 8.49 -32.22
N LYS A 434 19.49 8.35 -30.89
CA LYS A 434 20.39 9.10 -30.02
C LYS A 434 21.85 8.75 -30.31
N GLN A 435 22.18 7.47 -30.43
CA GLN A 435 23.54 6.99 -30.75
C GLN A 435 24.02 7.49 -32.12
N ALA A 436 23.10 7.67 -33.06
CA ALA A 436 23.39 8.24 -34.37
C ALA A 436 23.39 9.79 -34.41
N ASP A 437 23.23 10.47 -33.27
CA ASP A 437 23.07 11.93 -33.16
C ASP A 437 21.90 12.50 -34.00
N ARG A 438 20.82 11.71 -34.11
CA ARG A 438 19.61 12.03 -34.89
C ARG A 438 18.36 12.17 -34.03
N PHE A 439 18.47 11.95 -32.72
CA PHE A 439 17.33 12.09 -31.80
C PHE A 439 16.95 13.56 -31.64
N ARG A 440 15.70 13.90 -31.98
CA ARG A 440 15.13 15.24 -31.80
C ARG A 440 13.73 15.11 -31.22
N ALA A 441 13.45 15.78 -30.12
CA ALA A 441 12.13 15.76 -29.50
C ALA A 441 11.67 17.19 -29.19
N LEU A 442 10.42 17.50 -29.51
CA LEU A 442 9.82 18.81 -29.26
C LEU A 442 8.44 18.65 -28.62
N SER A 443 8.16 19.52 -27.65
CA SER A 443 6.86 19.66 -26.98
C SER A 443 5.86 20.50 -27.81
N TYR A 444 6.31 21.09 -28.92
CA TYR A 444 5.52 21.93 -29.81
C TYR A 444 5.69 21.50 -31.27
N ARG A 445 4.79 21.97 -32.13
CA ARG A 445 4.80 21.64 -33.56
C ARG A 445 6.05 22.25 -34.23
N PRO A 446 6.92 21.43 -34.85
CA PRO A 446 8.13 21.91 -35.50
C PRO A 446 7.83 22.80 -36.71
N ALA A 447 8.74 23.74 -37.00
CA ALA A 447 8.76 24.43 -38.27
C ALA A 447 9.09 23.44 -39.39
N TRP A 448 8.74 23.79 -40.63
CA TRP A 448 8.97 22.91 -41.78
C TRP A 448 10.46 22.60 -41.98
N ARG A 449 11.37 23.54 -41.66
CA ARG A 449 12.82 23.37 -41.75
C ARG A 449 13.38 22.37 -40.75
N ASP A 450 12.77 22.26 -39.57
CA ASP A 450 13.25 21.33 -38.53
C ASP A 450 13.14 19.87 -39.00
N LYS A 451 12.22 19.58 -39.93
CA LYS A 451 11.95 18.24 -40.47
C LYS A 451 13.04 17.71 -41.39
N GLU A 452 13.96 18.55 -41.86
CA GLU A 452 15.05 18.13 -42.75
C GLU A 452 16.07 17.23 -42.03
N GLY A 453 16.12 17.27 -40.69
CA GLY A 453 17.07 16.51 -39.87
C GLY A 453 16.63 15.11 -39.42
N GLY A 454 15.43 14.64 -39.80
CA GLY A 454 14.89 13.34 -39.39
C GLY A 454 13.57 13.42 -38.60
N PRO A 455 13.12 12.31 -37.98
CA PRO A 455 11.89 12.31 -37.21
C PRO A 455 12.01 13.21 -35.97
N ILE A 456 11.00 14.03 -35.73
CA ILE A 456 10.90 14.86 -34.52
C ILE A 456 9.85 14.24 -33.61
N LEU A 457 10.27 13.70 -32.49
CA LEU A 457 9.42 13.03 -31.52
C LEU A 457 8.51 14.04 -30.81
N ARG A 458 7.26 13.65 -30.62
CA ARG A 458 6.24 14.43 -29.90
C ARG A 458 6.33 14.13 -28.42
N ALA A 459 6.49 15.17 -27.62
CA ALA A 459 6.53 15.09 -26.16
C ALA A 459 5.28 15.74 -25.58
N ASP A 460 4.12 15.13 -25.87
CA ASP A 460 2.81 15.70 -25.53
C ASP A 460 2.52 15.51 -24.02
N ASP A 461 3.04 14.43 -23.41
CA ASP A 461 2.89 14.15 -21.97
C ASP A 461 4.14 14.59 -21.16
N SER A 462 3.93 14.91 -19.88
CA SER A 462 4.99 15.02 -18.88
C SER A 462 5.91 13.79 -18.80
N ILE A 463 5.36 12.58 -18.91
CA ILE A 463 6.12 11.33 -18.80
C ILE A 463 7.08 11.19 -19.99
N GLU A 464 6.62 11.52 -21.19
CA GLU A 464 7.46 11.50 -22.41
C GLU A 464 8.60 12.51 -22.31
N ARG A 465 8.29 13.73 -21.83
CA ARG A 465 9.31 14.78 -21.60
C ARG A 465 10.40 14.30 -20.65
N ASP A 466 10.04 13.62 -19.56
CA ASP A 466 11.01 13.06 -18.61
C ASP A 466 11.91 12.00 -19.26
N ILE A 467 11.33 11.09 -20.05
CA ILE A 467 12.07 10.06 -20.79
C ILE A 467 13.03 10.70 -21.79
N PHE A 468 12.55 11.67 -22.57
CA PHE A 468 13.35 12.36 -23.58
C PHE A 468 14.45 13.24 -22.98
N ARG A 469 14.22 13.86 -21.81
CA ARG A 469 15.25 14.57 -21.04
C ARG A 469 16.38 13.62 -20.65
N LYS A 470 16.05 12.42 -20.16
CA LYS A 470 17.03 11.38 -19.83
C LYS A 470 17.76 10.83 -21.06
N LEU A 471 17.08 10.69 -22.19
CA LEU A 471 17.69 10.26 -23.45
C LEU A 471 18.66 11.32 -24.00
N SER A 472 18.21 12.56 -24.15
CA SER A 472 19.01 13.64 -24.75
C SER A 472 20.17 14.12 -23.87
N GLY A 473 20.15 13.81 -22.56
CA GLY A 473 21.10 14.36 -21.60
C GLY A 473 20.89 15.87 -21.34
N MET A 474 19.91 16.49 -21.99
CA MET A 474 19.58 17.90 -21.78
C MET A 474 18.96 18.07 -20.39
N ARG A 475 19.46 19.03 -19.60
CA ARG A 475 18.83 19.37 -18.31
C ARG A 475 17.43 19.96 -18.50
N GLU A 476 17.24 20.70 -19.57
CA GLU A 476 15.98 21.37 -19.91
C GLU A 476 15.55 20.96 -21.32
N MET A 477 14.44 20.21 -21.40
CA MET A 477 13.62 20.25 -22.61
C MET A 477 12.68 21.44 -22.42
N PRO A 478 12.71 22.46 -23.30
CA PRO A 478 11.79 23.58 -23.18
C PRO A 478 10.36 23.01 -23.12
N ALA A 479 9.67 23.29 -22.01
CA ALA A 479 8.25 23.05 -21.91
C ALA A 479 7.57 23.79 -23.07
N ALA A 480 6.36 23.39 -23.45
CA ALA A 480 5.64 23.98 -24.60
C ALA A 480 5.43 25.51 -24.51
N ALA A 481 5.84 26.17 -23.42
CA ALA A 481 6.03 27.61 -23.35
C ALA A 481 7.51 27.97 -23.63
N ARG A 482 7.73 28.83 -24.64
CA ARG A 482 9.00 29.52 -25.00
C ARG A 482 9.80 28.98 -26.20
N ALA A 483 9.12 28.68 -27.31
CA ALA A 483 9.77 28.61 -28.63
C ALA A 483 9.33 29.74 -29.58
N GLU A 484 8.76 30.83 -29.07
CA GLU A 484 8.36 31.98 -29.89
C GLU A 484 9.45 33.06 -30.05
N GLU A 485 10.62 32.92 -29.41
CA GLU A 485 11.69 33.94 -29.52
C GLU A 485 12.82 33.63 -30.51
N ILE A 486 12.84 32.46 -31.16
CA ILE A 486 13.86 32.13 -32.17
C ILE A 486 13.24 31.96 -33.55
N ALA A 487 12.61 33.01 -34.04
CA ALA A 487 12.52 33.31 -35.47
C ALA A 487 12.08 34.77 -35.59
N SER A 488 13.00 35.65 -36.00
CA SER A 488 12.64 36.97 -36.51
C SER A 488 11.64 36.77 -37.66
N PRO A 489 10.34 37.06 -37.49
CA PRO A 489 9.36 36.77 -38.51
C PRO A 489 9.45 37.87 -39.56
N THR A 490 9.65 37.49 -40.83
CA THR A 490 9.39 38.40 -41.95
C THR A 490 7.94 38.89 -41.89
N PHE A 491 7.71 40.14 -42.29
CA PHE A 491 6.41 40.83 -42.18
C PHE A 491 5.22 39.98 -42.68
N PHE A 492 5.43 39.15 -43.70
CA PHE A 492 4.41 38.26 -44.27
C PHE A 492 3.98 37.08 -43.38
N SER A 493 4.85 36.54 -42.52
CA SER A 493 4.44 35.45 -41.61
C SER A 493 3.52 35.96 -40.49
N ARG A 494 3.70 37.22 -40.05
CA ARG A 494 2.80 37.87 -39.07
C ARG A 494 1.40 38.07 -39.63
N VAL A 495 1.26 38.39 -40.91
CA VAL A 495 -0.06 38.57 -41.55
C VAL A 495 -0.76 37.23 -41.75
N ARG A 496 -0.03 36.19 -42.21
CA ARG A 496 -0.62 34.87 -42.44
C ARG A 496 -1.02 34.15 -41.16
N ASP A 497 -0.20 34.25 -40.12
CA ASP A 497 -0.51 33.65 -38.83
C ASP A 497 -1.66 34.36 -38.11
N LYS A 498 -1.82 35.67 -38.30
CA LYS A 498 -2.95 36.44 -37.76
C LYS A 498 -4.27 36.14 -38.48
N LEU A 499 -4.22 35.62 -39.71
CA LEU A 499 -5.40 35.23 -40.49
C LEU A 499 -5.78 33.75 -40.36
N MET A 500 -4.82 32.86 -40.07
CA MET A 500 -5.03 31.40 -40.13
C MET A 500 -4.85 30.66 -38.80
N SER A 501 -4.45 31.33 -37.72
CA SER A 501 -4.45 30.73 -36.39
C SER A 501 -5.65 31.22 -35.57
N GLY A 502 -6.60 30.30 -35.36
CA GLY A 502 -7.56 30.41 -34.26
C GLY A 502 -6.84 30.53 -32.90
N PRO A 503 -7.58 30.83 -31.82
CA PRO A 503 -7.07 31.48 -30.62
C PRO A 503 -5.81 30.80 -30.06
N ARG A 504 -4.68 31.50 -30.18
CA ARG A 504 -3.37 31.12 -29.64
C ARG A 504 -3.30 31.37 -28.12
N ALA A 505 -2.84 30.35 -27.38
CA ALA A 505 -2.24 30.37 -26.03
C ALA A 505 -2.84 31.33 -24.98
N GLU A 506 -3.97 30.93 -24.38
CA GLU A 506 -4.71 31.69 -23.36
C GLU A 506 -4.01 31.88 -22.00
N TYR A 507 -2.89 31.19 -21.71
CA TYR A 507 -2.14 31.45 -20.47
C TYR A 507 -1.40 32.80 -20.48
N SER A 508 -1.15 33.38 -21.67
CA SER A 508 -0.63 34.75 -21.82
C SER A 508 -1.72 35.83 -21.70
N LEU A 509 -3.00 35.45 -21.80
CA LEU A 509 -4.12 36.40 -21.73
C LEU A 509 -4.62 36.63 -20.29
N PHE A 510 -4.15 35.83 -19.33
CA PHE A 510 -4.47 35.96 -17.90
C PHE A 510 -3.59 37.02 -17.20
N GLN A 511 -3.46 38.21 -17.79
CA GLN A 511 -2.36 39.11 -17.44
C GLN A 511 -2.73 40.54 -17.09
N ARG A 512 -3.97 40.98 -17.29
CA ARG A 512 -4.35 42.31 -16.83
C ARG A 512 -4.73 42.24 -15.35
N PRO A 513 -3.88 42.74 -14.43
CA PRO A 513 -4.34 42.96 -13.07
C PRO A 513 -5.59 43.85 -13.14
N VAL A 514 -6.58 43.53 -12.32
CA VAL A 514 -7.78 44.34 -12.18
C VAL A 514 -7.65 45.08 -10.86
N ASP A 515 -7.75 46.41 -10.88
CA ASP A 515 -7.78 47.17 -9.64
C ASP A 515 -8.96 46.71 -8.78
N ALA A 516 -8.73 46.56 -7.47
CA ALA A 516 -9.77 46.07 -6.56
C ALA A 516 -11.07 46.90 -6.65
N LYS A 517 -10.99 48.20 -6.92
CA LYS A 517 -12.15 49.10 -7.11
C LYS A 517 -13.07 48.69 -8.26
N ASP A 518 -12.54 48.02 -9.28
CA ASP A 518 -13.27 47.58 -10.47
C ASP A 518 -13.82 46.16 -10.34
N VAL A 519 -13.59 45.51 -9.18
CA VAL A 519 -14.01 44.14 -8.91
C VAL A 519 -15.35 44.14 -8.15
N PRO A 520 -16.35 43.33 -8.58
CA PRO A 520 -17.61 43.19 -7.86
C PRO A 520 -17.41 42.91 -6.37
N GLU A 521 -18.21 43.55 -5.50
CA GLU A 521 -18.05 43.48 -4.05
C GLU A 521 -18.02 42.05 -3.50
N GLY A 522 -18.92 41.17 -3.96
CA GLY A 522 -18.92 39.77 -3.54
C GLY A 522 -17.61 39.05 -3.88
N THR A 523 -16.98 39.37 -5.03
CA THR A 523 -15.70 38.76 -5.42
C THR A 523 -14.56 39.32 -4.57
N ARG A 524 -14.61 40.60 -4.19
CA ARG A 524 -13.67 41.17 -3.21
C ARG A 524 -13.78 40.50 -1.86
N LYS A 525 -14.99 40.37 -1.31
CA LYS A 525 -15.23 39.68 -0.03
C LYS A 525 -14.74 38.23 -0.05
N LEU A 526 -14.95 37.54 -1.18
CA LEU A 526 -14.46 36.16 -1.37
C LEU A 526 -12.93 36.06 -1.31
N VAL A 527 -12.21 36.93 -2.04
CA VAL A 527 -10.74 36.93 -2.04
C VAL A 527 -10.19 37.37 -0.68
N GLN A 528 -10.79 38.38 -0.05
CA GLN A 528 -10.43 38.83 1.30
C GLN A 528 -10.64 37.74 2.36
N ALA A 529 -11.71 36.95 2.27
CA ALA A 529 -11.92 35.80 3.16
C ALA A 529 -10.83 34.73 2.97
N LEU A 530 -10.38 34.52 1.74
CA LEU A 530 -9.25 33.64 1.42
C LEU A 530 -7.93 34.17 1.99
N GLU A 531 -7.65 35.47 1.85
CA GLU A 531 -6.47 36.13 2.43
C GLU A 531 -6.47 36.05 3.96
N ALA A 532 -7.60 36.37 4.59
CA ALA A 532 -7.76 36.25 6.04
C ALA A 532 -7.54 34.82 6.53
N PHE A 533 -8.01 33.82 5.78
CA PHE A 533 -7.72 32.43 6.09
C PHE A 533 -6.24 32.09 5.95
N MET A 534 -5.59 32.51 4.85
CA MET A 534 -4.17 32.29 4.61
C MET A 534 -3.28 32.95 5.67
N ALA A 535 -3.76 34.01 6.31
CA ALA A 535 -3.08 34.72 7.39
C ALA A 535 -3.27 34.08 8.79
N THR A 536 -4.07 33.01 8.92
CA THR A 536 -4.21 32.31 10.20
C THR A 536 -2.93 31.55 10.55
N GLU A 537 -2.62 31.47 11.85
CA GLU A 537 -1.45 30.74 12.36
C GLU A 537 -1.46 29.27 11.94
N GLU A 538 -2.64 28.63 12.00
CA GLU A 538 -2.83 27.24 11.61
C GLU A 538 -2.44 26.98 10.14
N VAL A 539 -2.75 27.93 9.24
CA VAL A 539 -2.37 27.82 7.82
C VAL A 539 -0.89 28.12 7.62
N ALA A 540 -0.37 29.17 8.27
CA ALA A 540 1.03 29.53 8.19
C ALA A 540 1.95 28.37 8.63
N GLU A 541 1.66 27.74 9.78
CA GLU A 541 2.40 26.58 10.27
C GLU A 541 2.31 25.38 9.33
N ALA A 542 1.10 25.11 8.80
CA ALA A 542 0.86 23.98 7.93
C ALA A 542 1.60 24.11 6.58
N LEU A 543 1.69 25.34 6.05
CA LEU A 543 2.34 25.62 4.78
C LEU A 543 3.86 25.86 4.89
N ALA A 544 4.36 26.36 6.02
CA ALA A 544 5.79 26.61 6.22
C ALA A 544 6.67 25.37 6.02
N ARG A 545 6.11 24.17 6.19
CA ARG A 545 6.80 22.89 5.98
C ARG A 545 6.79 22.43 4.52
N LEU A 546 5.92 22.98 3.68
CA LEU A 546 5.63 22.49 2.33
C LEU A 546 6.07 23.46 1.23
N LEU A 547 6.12 24.76 1.52
CA LEU A 547 6.39 25.82 0.55
C LEU A 547 7.68 26.56 0.88
N PRO A 548 8.49 26.93 -0.13
CA PRO A 548 9.65 27.76 0.08
C PRO A 548 9.24 29.24 0.20
N GLY A 549 9.81 29.93 1.19
CA GLY A 549 9.71 31.40 1.31
C GLY A 549 8.36 31.92 1.79
N ALA A 550 8.10 33.19 1.50
CA ALA A 550 6.87 33.87 1.90
C ALA A 550 5.68 33.44 1.02
N LEU A 551 4.50 33.36 1.61
CA LEU A 551 3.26 33.06 0.90
C LEU A 551 2.92 34.18 -0.10
N PRO A 552 2.38 33.83 -1.28
CA PRO A 552 2.06 34.81 -2.29
C PRO A 552 0.84 35.65 -1.90
N HIS A 553 0.81 36.90 -2.36
CA HIS A 553 -0.35 37.76 -2.23
C HIS A 553 -1.50 37.25 -3.10
N LEU A 554 -2.75 37.46 -2.68
CA LEU A 554 -3.91 37.13 -3.50
C LEU A 554 -4.40 38.38 -4.22
N GLY A 555 -4.76 38.25 -5.49
CA GLY A 555 -5.12 39.38 -6.33
C GLY A 555 -6.23 39.06 -7.32
N TYR A 556 -6.49 40.02 -8.20
CA TYR A 556 -7.57 39.95 -9.18
C TYR A 556 -7.00 39.98 -10.60
N GLY A 557 -7.40 38.99 -11.39
CA GLY A 557 -7.10 38.93 -12.82
C GLY A 557 -8.38 38.87 -13.64
N ARG A 558 -8.30 39.22 -14.92
CA ARG A 558 -9.41 39.03 -15.87
C ARG A 558 -8.92 38.35 -17.13
N SER A 559 -9.52 37.22 -17.46
CA SER A 559 -9.43 36.61 -18.79
C SER A 559 -10.62 37.01 -19.64
N THR A 560 -10.42 37.06 -20.96
CA THR A 560 -11.53 37.15 -21.93
C THR A 560 -12.37 35.88 -21.95
N ASN A 561 -11.82 34.75 -21.49
CA ASN A 561 -12.50 33.46 -21.43
C ASN A 561 -13.05 33.21 -20.00
N ALA A 562 -14.39 33.17 -19.89
CA ALA A 562 -15.09 32.83 -18.64
C ALA A 562 -14.92 31.35 -18.22
N PHE A 563 -14.36 30.51 -19.10
CA PHE A 563 -13.99 29.11 -18.89
C PHE A 563 -12.46 28.89 -18.85
N GLY A 564 -11.67 29.97 -18.83
CA GLY A 564 -10.23 29.89 -18.64
C GLY A 564 -9.86 29.41 -17.22
N PRO A 565 -8.57 29.48 -16.83
CA PRO A 565 -8.17 29.07 -15.49
C PRO A 565 -8.90 29.88 -14.41
N VAL A 566 -9.15 29.23 -13.27
CA VAL A 566 -9.86 29.85 -12.14
C VAL A 566 -8.97 30.90 -11.46
N ALA A 567 -7.69 30.58 -11.30
CA ALA A 567 -6.64 31.45 -10.80
C ALA A 567 -5.33 31.18 -11.54
N ALA A 568 -4.32 32.02 -11.31
CA ALA A 568 -2.97 31.80 -11.84
C ALA A 568 -1.92 32.39 -10.90
N TYR A 569 -0.89 31.60 -10.58
CA TYR A 569 0.32 32.05 -9.87
C TYR A 569 1.30 32.76 -10.81
N ARG A 570 1.80 33.95 -10.42
CA ARG A 570 2.85 34.67 -11.13
C ARG A 570 3.60 35.63 -10.20
N MET A 571 4.93 35.54 -10.17
CA MET A 571 5.81 36.51 -9.49
C MET A 571 5.42 36.80 -8.03
N GLY A 572 5.08 35.76 -7.25
CA GLY A 572 4.68 35.92 -5.85
C GLY A 572 3.24 36.40 -5.63
N GLU A 573 2.39 36.33 -6.66
CA GLU A 573 0.97 36.67 -6.57
C GLU A 573 0.10 35.55 -7.18
N ILE A 574 -1.02 35.20 -6.54
CA ILE A 574 -2.06 34.33 -7.10
C ILE A 574 -3.26 35.20 -7.46
N ARG A 575 -3.57 35.32 -8.76
CA ARG A 575 -4.67 36.14 -9.26
C ARG A 575 -5.89 35.30 -9.57
N PHE A 576 -7.05 35.61 -8.99
CA PHE A 576 -8.31 34.95 -9.30
C PHE A 576 -9.01 35.59 -10.49
N ASN A 577 -9.55 34.77 -11.40
CA ASN A 577 -10.27 35.24 -12.58
C ASN A 577 -11.64 35.81 -12.19
N VAL A 578 -11.79 37.12 -12.17
CA VAL A 578 -13.07 37.77 -11.81
C VAL A 578 -14.19 37.45 -12.82
N ALA A 579 -13.84 37.03 -14.04
CA ALA A 579 -14.80 36.62 -15.07
C ALA A 579 -15.16 35.13 -15.00
N HIS A 580 -14.42 34.29 -14.27
CA HIS A 580 -14.63 32.85 -14.27
C HIS A 580 -15.95 32.47 -13.60
N ARG A 581 -16.68 31.54 -14.21
CA ARG A 581 -18.03 31.14 -13.76
C ARG A 581 -18.06 30.67 -12.31
N ALA A 582 -17.06 29.89 -11.87
CA ALA A 582 -17.00 29.39 -10.49
C ALA A 582 -16.80 30.53 -9.48
N VAL A 583 -15.88 31.45 -9.74
CA VAL A 583 -15.62 32.63 -8.88
C VAL A 583 -16.88 33.49 -8.80
N ARG A 584 -17.53 33.79 -9.94
CA ARG A 584 -18.79 34.54 -9.99
C ARG A 584 -19.96 33.84 -9.30
N ARG A 585 -19.99 32.51 -9.27
CA ARG A 585 -21.03 31.75 -8.58
C ARG A 585 -20.81 31.80 -7.08
N LEU A 586 -19.59 31.53 -6.62
CA LEU A 586 -19.23 31.55 -5.21
C LEU A 586 -19.35 32.97 -4.61
N SER A 587 -19.02 34.00 -5.39
CA SER A 587 -19.13 35.40 -4.94
C SER A 587 -20.55 35.94 -4.80
N LYS A 588 -21.55 35.21 -5.30
CA LYS A 588 -22.98 35.51 -5.07
C LYS A 588 -23.52 34.85 -3.81
N GLY A 589 -22.78 33.94 -3.18
CA GLY A 589 -23.16 33.33 -1.92
C GLY A 589 -23.20 34.38 -0.79
N THR A 590 -24.06 34.15 0.20
CA THR A 590 -24.15 35.02 1.39
C THR A 590 -22.93 34.89 2.31
N ASP A 591 -22.29 33.72 2.31
CA ASP A 591 -21.11 33.43 3.13
C ASP A 591 -19.82 33.36 2.29
N ALA A 592 -19.00 34.40 2.40
CA ALA A 592 -17.71 34.49 1.73
C ALA A 592 -16.69 33.48 2.28
N LYS A 593 -16.77 33.08 3.56
CA LYS A 593 -15.87 32.08 4.15
C LYS A 593 -16.10 30.73 3.52
N LEU A 594 -17.35 30.28 3.42
CA LEU A 594 -17.69 29.03 2.75
C LEU A 594 -17.25 29.04 1.27
N GLY A 595 -17.46 30.16 0.57
CA GLY A 595 -16.95 30.34 -0.78
C GLY A 595 -15.43 30.20 -0.88
N ALA A 596 -14.70 30.74 0.10
CA ALA A 596 -13.24 30.63 0.17
C ALA A 596 -12.79 29.18 0.42
N ARG A 597 -13.49 28.44 1.29
CA ARG A 597 -13.26 26.99 1.52
C ARG A 597 -13.41 26.18 0.23
N ALA A 598 -14.40 26.51 -0.59
CA ALA A 598 -14.63 25.85 -1.87
C ALA A 598 -13.50 26.08 -2.91
N LEU A 599 -12.68 27.13 -2.72
CA LEU A 599 -11.56 27.46 -3.59
C LEU A 599 -10.21 26.89 -3.12
N LEU A 600 -10.15 26.17 -1.99
CA LEU A 600 -8.91 25.57 -1.50
C LEU A 600 -8.21 24.63 -2.50
N PRO A 601 -8.92 23.81 -3.30
CA PRO A 601 -8.26 23.00 -4.33
C PRO A 601 -7.56 23.84 -5.40
N VAL A 602 -8.16 24.96 -5.79
CA VAL A 602 -7.58 25.91 -6.75
C VAL A 602 -6.36 26.58 -6.13
N LEU A 603 -6.48 27.06 -4.88
CA LEU A 603 -5.37 27.67 -4.16
C LEU A 603 -4.20 26.70 -3.99
N ALA A 604 -4.46 25.44 -3.63
CA ALA A 604 -3.44 24.40 -3.50
C ALA A 604 -2.74 24.07 -4.82
N HIS A 605 -3.46 24.12 -5.95
CA HIS A 605 -2.89 23.99 -7.28
C HIS A 605 -1.93 25.15 -7.57
N GLU A 606 -2.37 26.39 -7.35
CA GLU A 606 -1.55 27.57 -7.63
C GLU A 606 -0.35 27.70 -6.68
N LEU A 607 -0.48 27.33 -5.40
CA LEU A 607 0.64 27.30 -4.46
C LEU A 607 1.69 26.25 -4.84
N ALA A 608 1.29 25.13 -5.45
CA ALA A 608 2.24 24.12 -5.92
C ALA A 608 3.18 24.68 -7.01
N HIS A 609 2.77 25.73 -7.73
CA HIS A 609 3.65 26.42 -8.68
C HIS A 609 4.84 27.14 -8.04
N MET A 610 4.81 27.40 -6.73
CA MET A 610 5.98 27.93 -6.00
C MET A 610 7.11 26.92 -5.92
N CYS A 611 6.78 25.62 -5.92
CA CYS A 611 7.74 24.54 -5.82
C CYS A 611 8.09 23.95 -7.19
N HIS A 612 7.18 24.08 -8.15
CA HIS A 612 7.21 23.34 -9.41
C HIS A 612 6.81 24.22 -10.59
N GLU A 613 7.69 24.32 -11.59
CA GLU A 613 7.40 25.08 -12.81
C GLU A 613 6.51 24.30 -13.80
N LEU A 614 6.42 22.96 -13.66
CA LEU A 614 5.73 22.08 -14.59
C LEU A 614 4.61 21.30 -13.89
N HIS A 615 3.48 21.11 -14.57
CA HIS A 615 2.40 20.21 -14.15
C HIS A 615 2.80 18.73 -14.35
N ASP A 616 3.78 18.26 -13.60
CA ASP A 616 4.17 16.85 -13.56
C ASP A 616 3.56 16.11 -12.35
N LEU A 617 3.94 14.85 -12.15
CA LEU A 617 3.42 14.05 -11.04
C LEU A 617 3.81 14.62 -9.66
N ASP A 618 4.99 15.22 -9.54
CA ASP A 618 5.47 15.76 -8.28
C ASP A 618 4.76 17.09 -7.97
N PHE A 619 4.42 17.89 -8.97
CA PHE A 619 3.48 19.01 -8.85
C PHE A 619 2.13 18.56 -8.25
N TYR A 620 1.50 17.50 -8.80
CA TYR A 620 0.20 17.04 -8.30
C TYR A 620 0.29 16.43 -6.90
N ARG A 621 1.41 15.79 -6.55
CA ARG A 621 1.67 15.31 -5.18
C ARG A 621 1.78 16.46 -4.20
N THR A 622 2.57 17.48 -4.54
CA THR A 622 2.71 18.70 -3.72
C THR A 622 1.39 19.43 -3.59
N SER A 623 0.64 19.61 -4.69
CA SER A 623 -0.70 20.21 -4.68
C SER A 623 -1.65 19.45 -3.75
N ARG A 624 -1.67 18.11 -3.79
CA ARG A 624 -2.49 17.28 -2.90
C ARG A 624 -2.05 17.38 -1.42
N ALA A 625 -0.74 17.43 -1.16
CA ALA A 625 -0.20 17.63 0.18
C ALA A 625 -0.61 18.99 0.75
N ILE A 626 -0.49 20.06 -0.05
CA ILE A 626 -0.94 21.42 0.30
C ILE A 626 -2.45 21.42 0.55
N LEU A 627 -3.27 20.79 -0.30
CA LEU A 627 -4.72 20.73 -0.11
C LEU A 627 -5.11 20.04 1.20
N ARG A 628 -4.46 18.93 1.55
CA ARG A 628 -4.69 18.25 2.84
C ARG A 628 -4.32 19.15 4.01
N ALA A 629 -3.18 19.81 3.94
CA ALA A 629 -2.73 20.77 4.96
C ALA A 629 -3.74 21.92 5.15
N LEU A 630 -4.21 22.51 4.04
CA LEU A 630 -5.23 23.56 4.04
C LEU A 630 -6.58 23.07 4.58
N ALA A 631 -7.00 21.86 4.24
CA ALA A 631 -8.27 21.30 4.74
C ALA A 631 -8.23 21.04 6.26
N VAL A 632 -7.12 20.52 6.78
CA VAL A 632 -6.93 20.33 8.23
C VAL A 632 -6.89 21.69 8.94
N ALA A 633 -6.17 22.67 8.40
CA ALA A 633 -6.13 24.01 8.96
C ALA A 633 -7.50 24.68 8.95
N ALA A 634 -8.28 24.53 7.86
CA ALA A 634 -9.66 25.01 7.78
C ALA A 634 -10.53 24.40 8.88
N ALA A 635 -10.47 23.08 9.09
CA ALA A 635 -11.24 22.41 10.14
C ALA A 635 -10.88 22.93 11.54
N LYS A 636 -9.60 23.21 11.82
CA LYS A 636 -9.15 23.80 13.10
C LYS A 636 -9.68 25.22 13.30
N VAL A 637 -9.57 26.07 12.26
CA VAL A 637 -10.08 27.45 12.30
C VAL A 637 -11.59 27.45 12.53
N ASP A 638 -12.32 26.60 11.80
CA ASP A 638 -13.79 26.51 11.92
C ASP A 638 -14.20 25.94 13.30
N ALA A 639 -13.47 24.95 13.84
CA ALA A 639 -13.71 24.43 15.19
C ALA A 639 -13.48 25.49 16.30
N ARG A 640 -12.49 26.37 16.12
CA ARG A 640 -12.20 27.48 17.03
C ARG A 640 -13.31 28.55 16.99
N GLU A 641 -13.81 28.87 15.80
CA GLU A 641 -14.94 29.80 15.64
C GLU A 641 -16.26 29.25 16.21
N LEU A 642 -16.47 27.92 16.12
CA LEU A 642 -17.64 27.23 16.69
C LEU A 642 -17.54 26.99 18.20
N SER A 643 -16.36 27.18 18.79
CA SER A 643 -16.14 27.09 20.23
C SER A 643 -15.87 28.47 20.86
N PRO A 644 -16.74 29.49 20.67
CA PRO A 644 -16.55 30.76 21.34
C PRO A 644 -16.82 30.52 22.82
N GLU A 645 -15.76 30.53 23.63
CA GLU A 645 -15.82 30.52 25.09
C GLU A 645 -16.28 29.19 25.74
N MET A 646 -15.39 28.20 25.76
CA MET A 646 -15.05 27.68 27.09
C MET A 646 -13.84 28.50 27.55
N PRO A 647 -13.94 29.28 28.65
CA PRO A 647 -12.77 29.92 29.22
C PRO A 647 -11.74 28.82 29.37
N THR A 648 -10.57 28.99 28.74
CA THR A 648 -9.39 28.17 29.03
C THR A 648 -9.17 28.27 30.53
N MET A 649 -9.71 27.32 31.29
CA MET A 649 -9.28 27.04 32.65
C MET A 649 -7.78 26.83 32.49
N GLY A 650 -7.01 27.81 32.95
CA GLY A 650 -5.59 27.87 32.75
C GLY A 650 -4.99 26.56 33.23
N ILE A 651 -4.61 25.69 32.29
CA ILE A 651 -3.66 24.64 32.55
C ILE A 651 -2.37 25.41 32.83
N GLN A 652 -2.19 25.80 34.10
CA GLN A 652 -0.90 26.22 34.63
C GLN A 652 0.04 25.07 34.28
N ARG A 653 0.87 25.28 33.26
CA ARG A 653 2.05 24.46 33.03
C ARG A 653 2.83 24.52 34.33
N PHE A 654 2.80 23.43 35.10
CA PHE A 654 3.71 23.23 36.21
C PHE A 654 5.12 23.39 35.63
N ARG A 655 5.72 24.57 35.85
CA ARG A 655 7.16 24.73 35.79
C ARG A 655 7.69 23.90 36.95
N THR A 656 8.19 22.72 36.63
CA THR A 656 9.13 22.02 37.50
C THR A 656 10.35 22.93 37.63
N GLU A 657 10.47 23.61 38.77
CA GLU A 657 11.74 24.19 39.19
C GLU A 657 12.75 23.05 39.37
N PRO A 658 13.99 23.19 38.88
CA PRO A 658 15.05 22.24 39.20
C PRO A 658 15.58 22.58 40.59
N GLY A 659 15.24 21.76 41.59
CA GLY A 659 15.72 21.88 42.96
C GLY A 659 16.63 20.70 43.35
N VAL A 660 17.88 21.07 43.67
CA VAL A 660 18.86 20.52 44.65
C VAL A 660 19.04 19.00 44.74
#